data_AF-A0A3M4LL64-F1
#
_entry.id   AF-A0A3M4LL64-F1
#
_cell.length_a   1.000
_cell.length_b   1.000
_cell.length_c   1.000
_cell.angle_alpha   90.00
_cell.angle_beta   90.00
_cell.angle_gamma   90.00
#
_symmetry.space_group_name_H-M   'P 1'
#
loop_
_entity.id
_entity.type
_entity.pdbx_description
1 polymer ?
#
loop_
_entity_poly.entity_id
_entity_poly.type
_entity_poly.pdbx_seq_one_letter_code
_entity_poly.pdbx_strand_id
1 'polypeptide(L)'
;MTEPLDLKSRYTGGDYIYKMGGNGSTLFQGKKAIDCSHMVNLLLTGAGYSIPYEDTRVMNNSTYYTTVLPQDVKKGDIALWINIAPVRGGAALFHTGIVEDYNPVTQAGHFFGAQSSGNATAVFGPRPPLSYYWPVPTKFLRAKEEFRTGGTPAPAPAPAPAPTPAPAGPAPLLNFQYPFRKADGKQFTDADEIYKALEGEASGHYLLGSNKFWHGGIHISDKSAPQCVSNEPIRCMADGEVVAYRLNQDYLESTFGDNEKKLKYSNSFCLVRHEYKSPPNPDEGPNKGKQNKLNFYSLYMHLLPYDRYAASPDEIPAPRISMIASGFKARSDIKDAPNCVEYGAISAGAEIEILEEHADQIHAKGKLIKGAVGGRTEGQEFWFAYKQNGAPYPRTGGAPSWNAVVPPERTRPGYWKGKVRAVVAGSGLTLRQPPASLTQGAESGVPISAPTAQGATKALVLCTNSTIEFDSGKVLNLRLGDKTLRMAECTFVPSTSGPVTGLKEHTVPVPSSFWACVEDVSPNLFVKWQDLIPSVFDEVVPMGTAIKAGDPIGYLGLNENISGPNGGVSSKYQVHVEIFSADSEVEIFLKNQAGLKDGKQYIHLPAATILSKKAPQTDTVVLSKEHFVELRKAVAFKDAVDWYEITVVDNGESKTGLLKKESAKLISQHDWELLGFKIVKETNQTSDGFLDIDDMPDFFKAIYSDLDKLGNNDGKVTAEDLPIALKNLEFREHWSKLIADHPTEWKSKSDAPKWSRLSELLEDSPAVLKHEKERIDKLIFWDDLTGNAKIGDGGGVVKHFHPISFVCNLMAGVGVKLTLAMLKKVFTTGDSSKLQQLVDELNPRLAEYKLDTPLRLSHFFAQVRIEVGDGYALVESLSYRPEKLTKFSYFSARPEEADLYGYKPGIQSANQVEIANRAYNGVSGVTDLGNGNIASGDGWKYRGRGLKQLTGRYNYTQFTSLYPEIWPGENTDFVSNPDLLEEPKYAARSAVFFWLKNKLYEIADKGEAAEFVNAITAKINRHTDSYGDRRAQFTRIWTNEKIFQ
;
A
#
# COMPACT_ATOMS: atom_id res chain seq x y z
N MET A 1 -3.88 30.89 -24.01
CA MET A 1 -5.09 30.41 -24.66
C MET A 1 -4.80 29.01 -25.20
N THR A 2 -4.73 27.98 -24.37
CA THR A 2 -4.51 26.59 -24.85
C THR A 2 -5.83 25.86 -25.11
N GLU A 3 -6.94 26.43 -24.65
CA GLU A 3 -8.27 25.81 -24.61
C GLU A 3 -8.77 25.32 -25.99
N PRO A 4 -8.57 26.06 -27.11
CA PRO A 4 -8.91 25.53 -28.43
C PRO A 4 -8.13 24.26 -28.81
N LEU A 5 -6.89 24.09 -28.33
CA LEU A 5 -6.10 22.88 -28.62
C LEU A 5 -6.49 21.68 -27.76
N ASP A 6 -7.03 21.90 -26.57
CA ASP A 6 -7.47 20.81 -25.69
C ASP A 6 -8.64 20.02 -26.32
N LEU A 7 -9.29 20.61 -27.32
CA LEU A 7 -10.39 20.02 -28.08
C LEU A 7 -9.95 19.37 -29.40
N LYS A 8 -8.67 19.43 -29.77
CA LYS A 8 -8.18 18.96 -31.07
C LYS A 8 -8.48 17.47 -31.33
N SER A 9 -8.47 16.63 -30.29
CA SER A 9 -8.74 15.19 -30.38
C SER A 9 -10.16 14.87 -30.88
N ARG A 10 -11.11 15.81 -30.75
CA ARG A 10 -12.47 15.68 -31.28
C ARG A 10 -12.53 15.75 -32.81
N TYR A 11 -11.46 16.19 -33.47
CA TYR A 11 -11.44 16.48 -34.91
C TYR A 11 -10.36 15.70 -35.68
N THR A 12 -9.77 14.67 -35.07
CA THR A 12 -8.75 13.79 -35.68
C THR A 12 -9.32 12.45 -36.19
N GLY A 13 -9.17 12.16 -37.49
CA GLY A 13 -9.00 10.80 -38.07
C GLY A 13 -10.16 9.77 -38.07
N GLY A 14 -11.14 9.84 -37.19
CA GLY A 14 -12.25 8.87 -37.08
C GLY A 14 -13.52 9.33 -37.80
N ASP A 15 -14.12 10.41 -37.29
CA ASP A 15 -15.46 10.87 -37.69
C ASP A 15 -15.47 12.05 -38.68
N TYR A 16 -14.31 12.68 -38.91
CA TYR A 16 -14.18 13.87 -39.75
C TYR A 16 -13.22 13.65 -40.93
N ILE A 17 -13.50 14.31 -42.04
CA ILE A 17 -12.65 14.38 -43.23
C ILE A 17 -12.48 15.83 -43.66
N TYR A 18 -11.26 16.21 -44.02
CA TYR A 18 -11.01 17.55 -44.54
C TYR A 18 -11.68 17.72 -45.92
N LYS A 19 -12.47 18.78 -46.09
CA LYS A 19 -13.04 19.16 -47.39
C LYS A 19 -13.22 20.67 -47.47
N MET A 20 -12.74 21.28 -48.54
CA MET A 20 -12.93 22.72 -48.80
C MET A 20 -14.42 23.07 -48.83
N GLY A 21 -14.83 24.07 -48.05
CA GLY A 21 -16.23 24.47 -47.87
C GLY A 21 -17.06 23.56 -46.95
N GLY A 22 -16.44 22.60 -46.27
CA GLY A 22 -17.11 21.72 -45.30
C GLY A 22 -17.43 22.45 -43.99
N ASN A 23 -18.67 22.30 -43.52
CA ASN A 23 -19.20 22.99 -42.34
C ASN A 23 -19.15 22.16 -41.04
N GLY A 24 -18.53 20.97 -41.07
CA GLY A 24 -18.46 20.05 -39.93
C GLY A 24 -19.73 19.22 -39.68
N SER A 25 -20.79 19.40 -40.47
CA SER A 25 -22.04 18.62 -40.36
C SER A 25 -22.37 17.81 -41.60
N THR A 26 -21.97 18.27 -42.79
CA THR A 26 -22.22 17.58 -44.06
C THR A 26 -21.38 16.32 -44.18
N LEU A 27 -21.96 15.17 -44.54
CA LEU A 27 -21.19 13.94 -44.72
C LEU A 27 -20.54 13.87 -46.11
N PHE A 28 -19.28 13.43 -46.16
CA PHE A 28 -18.55 13.09 -47.37
C PHE A 28 -17.79 11.79 -47.13
N GLN A 29 -18.05 10.77 -47.97
CA GLN A 29 -17.49 9.42 -47.80
C GLN A 29 -17.74 8.82 -46.40
N GLY A 30 -18.93 9.07 -45.82
CA GLY A 30 -19.32 8.53 -44.50
C GLY A 30 -18.74 9.27 -43.29
N LYS A 31 -17.94 10.33 -43.49
CA LYS A 31 -17.37 11.16 -42.42
C LYS A 31 -17.84 12.62 -42.55
N LYS A 32 -17.89 13.36 -41.44
CA LYS A 32 -18.24 14.79 -41.42
C LYS A 32 -17.16 15.63 -42.12
N ALA A 33 -17.55 16.34 -43.16
CA ALA A 33 -16.69 17.19 -43.98
C ALA A 33 -16.46 18.54 -43.30
N ILE A 34 -15.20 18.93 -43.07
CA ILE A 34 -14.85 20.19 -42.41
C ILE A 34 -13.70 20.91 -43.13
N ASP A 35 -13.79 22.23 -43.25
CA ASP A 35 -12.68 23.09 -43.71
C ASP A 35 -11.88 23.68 -42.53
N CYS A 36 -10.77 24.36 -42.84
CA CYS A 36 -9.84 24.86 -41.84
C CYS A 36 -10.41 25.99 -40.97
N SER A 37 -11.18 26.89 -41.56
CA SER A 37 -11.86 27.98 -40.84
C SER A 37 -12.99 27.47 -39.95
N HIS A 38 -13.79 26.52 -40.44
CA HIS A 38 -14.86 25.88 -39.66
C HIS A 38 -14.28 25.09 -38.48
N MET A 39 -13.16 24.40 -38.69
CA MET A 39 -12.47 23.70 -37.61
C MET A 39 -11.98 24.67 -36.53
N VAL A 40 -11.32 25.77 -36.91
CA VAL A 40 -10.92 26.82 -35.95
C VAL A 40 -12.13 27.40 -35.22
N ASN A 41 -13.23 27.67 -35.93
CA ASN A 41 -14.47 28.17 -35.32
C ASN A 41 -15.05 27.18 -34.30
N LEU A 42 -15.16 25.89 -34.61
CA LEU A 42 -15.67 24.88 -33.68
C LEU A 42 -14.75 24.68 -32.45
N LEU A 43 -13.43 24.80 -32.62
CA LEU A 43 -12.48 24.76 -31.50
C LEU A 43 -12.64 25.98 -30.59
N LEU A 44 -12.84 27.18 -31.16
CA LEU A 44 -13.10 28.39 -30.41
C LEU A 44 -14.46 28.34 -29.69
N THR A 45 -15.52 27.91 -30.38
CA THR A 45 -16.86 27.75 -29.77
C THR A 45 -16.84 26.71 -28.66
N GLY A 46 -16.19 25.56 -28.87
CA GLY A 46 -16.02 24.57 -27.82
C GLY A 46 -15.19 25.06 -26.63
N ALA A 47 -14.29 26.03 -26.85
CA ALA A 47 -13.53 26.71 -25.81
C ALA A 47 -14.29 27.86 -25.11
N GLY A 48 -15.56 28.09 -25.48
CA GLY A 48 -16.46 29.06 -24.85
C GLY A 48 -16.55 30.42 -25.55
N TYR A 49 -16.01 30.56 -26.77
CA TYR A 49 -16.10 31.80 -27.55
C TYR A 49 -17.37 31.84 -28.40
N SER A 50 -18.09 32.94 -28.29
CA SER A 50 -19.23 33.30 -29.16
C SER A 50 -18.74 34.19 -30.30
N ILE A 51 -17.95 33.60 -31.20
CA ILE A 51 -17.46 34.27 -32.42
C ILE A 51 -18.17 33.60 -33.62
N PRO A 52 -18.86 34.38 -34.49
CA PRO A 52 -19.49 33.82 -35.68
C PRO A 52 -18.44 33.21 -36.62
N TYR A 53 -18.85 32.24 -37.42
CA TYR A 53 -17.96 31.65 -38.43
C TYR A 53 -17.49 32.69 -39.44
N GLU A 54 -16.18 32.72 -39.70
CA GLU A 54 -15.55 33.56 -40.71
C GLU A 54 -14.63 32.72 -41.59
N ASP A 55 -14.70 32.90 -42.91
CA ASP A 55 -13.72 32.34 -43.85
C ASP A 55 -12.32 32.86 -43.53
N THR A 56 -11.30 32.06 -43.80
CA THR A 56 -9.89 32.42 -43.58
C THR A 56 -9.52 33.78 -44.16
N ARG A 57 -10.09 34.19 -45.30
CA ARG A 57 -9.83 35.52 -45.90
C ARG A 57 -10.40 36.67 -45.08
N VAL A 58 -11.54 36.44 -44.43
CA VAL A 58 -12.25 37.43 -43.60
C VAL A 58 -11.53 37.60 -42.26
N MET A 59 -11.04 36.50 -41.67
CA MET A 59 -10.30 36.52 -40.40
C MET A 59 -9.10 37.48 -40.40
N ASN A 60 -8.47 37.72 -41.56
CA ASN A 60 -7.31 38.60 -41.67
C ASN A 60 -7.56 40.03 -41.16
N ASN A 61 -8.79 40.54 -41.31
CA ASN A 61 -9.20 41.90 -40.94
C ASN A 61 -10.36 41.94 -39.93
N SER A 62 -10.63 40.81 -39.29
CA SER A 62 -11.78 40.67 -38.40
C SER A 62 -11.58 41.39 -37.07
N THR A 63 -12.66 41.97 -36.54
CA THR A 63 -12.67 42.65 -35.24
C THR A 63 -12.72 41.68 -34.06
N TYR A 64 -12.98 40.39 -34.29
CA TYR A 64 -13.05 39.36 -33.25
C TYR A 64 -11.69 38.91 -32.74
N TYR A 65 -10.62 39.25 -33.46
CA TYR A 65 -9.26 38.82 -33.15
C TYR A 65 -8.30 40.00 -32.97
N THR A 66 -7.30 39.82 -32.11
CA THR A 66 -6.15 40.71 -31.97
C THR A 66 -4.97 40.13 -32.75
N THR A 67 -4.26 40.97 -33.50
CA THR A 67 -3.02 40.56 -34.17
C THR A 67 -1.92 40.35 -33.14
N VAL A 68 -1.25 39.20 -33.21
CA VAL A 68 -0.16 38.84 -32.29
C VAL A 68 1.16 38.99 -33.02
N LEU A 69 2.10 39.71 -32.39
CA LEU A 69 3.46 39.81 -32.91
C LEU A 69 4.19 38.47 -32.74
N PRO A 70 5.10 38.07 -33.65
CA PRO A 70 5.78 36.77 -33.59
C PRO A 70 6.36 36.41 -32.21
N GLN A 71 7.02 37.35 -31.52
CA GLN A 71 7.60 37.10 -30.19
C GLN A 71 6.55 36.82 -29.09
N ASP A 72 5.30 37.21 -29.31
CA ASP A 72 4.20 37.12 -28.34
C ASP A 72 3.21 35.98 -28.66
N VAL A 73 3.52 35.20 -29.70
CA VAL A 73 2.73 34.02 -30.10
C VAL A 73 2.79 32.98 -29.01
N LYS A 74 1.63 32.52 -28.59
CA LYS A 74 1.45 31.50 -27.57
C LYS A 74 0.75 30.30 -28.18
N LYS A 75 0.96 29.15 -27.55
CA LYS A 75 0.17 27.94 -27.83
C LYS A 75 -1.32 28.26 -27.76
N GLY A 76 -2.03 27.86 -28.81
CA GLY A 76 -3.45 28.03 -29.08
C GLY A 76 -3.88 29.37 -29.71
N ASP A 77 -2.92 30.23 -30.06
CA ASP A 77 -3.14 31.29 -31.04
C ASP A 77 -3.44 30.70 -32.43
N ILE A 78 -3.92 31.51 -33.35
CA ILE A 78 -4.31 31.13 -34.69
C ILE A 78 -3.20 31.53 -35.65
N ALA A 79 -2.66 30.58 -36.40
CA ALA A 79 -1.76 30.82 -37.52
C ALA A 79 -2.56 31.04 -38.80
N LEU A 80 -2.30 32.14 -39.49
CA LEU A 80 -3.01 32.54 -40.70
C LEU A 80 -2.03 32.66 -41.88
N TRP A 81 -2.34 31.95 -42.97
CA TRP A 81 -1.65 32.04 -44.26
C TRP A 81 -2.58 32.66 -45.29
N ILE A 82 -2.25 33.87 -45.75
CA ILE A 82 -3.02 34.62 -46.75
C ILE A 82 -2.11 34.96 -47.92
N ASN A 83 -2.43 34.41 -49.09
CA ASN A 83 -1.75 34.73 -50.35
C ASN A 83 -0.22 34.54 -50.31
N ILE A 84 0.24 33.44 -49.67
CA ILE A 84 1.66 33.10 -49.56
C ILE A 84 1.97 31.78 -50.25
N ALA A 85 3.07 31.73 -51.01
CA ALA A 85 3.47 30.52 -51.70
C ALA A 85 4.02 29.46 -50.72
N PRO A 86 3.67 28.16 -50.88
CA PRO A 86 4.25 27.08 -50.07
C PRO A 86 5.78 26.98 -50.23
N VAL A 87 6.46 26.44 -49.21
CA VAL A 87 7.92 26.28 -49.20
C VAL A 87 8.40 25.31 -50.29
N ARG A 88 7.56 24.42 -50.83
CA ARG A 88 7.94 23.51 -51.92
C ARG A 88 7.38 23.90 -53.29
N GLY A 89 6.82 25.11 -53.42
CA GLY A 89 6.13 25.57 -54.64
C GLY A 89 4.71 25.03 -54.75
N GLY A 90 3.83 25.77 -55.43
CA GLY A 90 2.40 25.46 -55.54
C GLY A 90 1.52 26.71 -55.55
N ALA A 91 0.20 26.52 -55.57
CA ALA A 91 -0.77 27.62 -55.48
C ALA A 91 -0.65 28.36 -54.14
N ALA A 92 -0.93 29.66 -54.14
CA ALA A 92 -0.89 30.48 -52.93
C ALA A 92 -1.86 29.94 -51.86
N LEU A 93 -1.39 29.90 -50.62
CA LEU A 93 -2.12 29.35 -49.48
C LEU A 93 -3.15 30.36 -48.97
N PHE A 94 -4.37 29.85 -48.72
CA PHE A 94 -5.41 30.48 -47.93
C PHE A 94 -5.80 29.47 -46.85
N HIS A 95 -5.13 29.52 -45.72
CA HIS A 95 -5.28 28.52 -44.67
C HIS A 95 -5.21 29.13 -43.26
N THR A 96 -5.89 28.48 -42.31
CA THR A 96 -5.85 28.84 -40.90
C THR A 96 -5.74 27.59 -40.05
N GLY A 97 -5.07 27.69 -38.92
CA GLY A 97 -5.00 26.60 -37.94
C GLY A 97 -4.55 27.10 -36.59
N ILE A 98 -4.53 26.20 -35.60
CA ILE A 98 -4.19 26.57 -34.22
C ILE A 98 -2.72 26.24 -33.95
N VAL A 99 -1.94 27.22 -33.48
CA VAL A 99 -0.51 27.10 -33.16
C VAL A 99 -0.31 26.16 -31.98
N GLU A 100 0.41 25.07 -32.17
CA GLU A 100 0.75 24.11 -31.11
C GLU A 100 2.04 24.48 -30.39
N ASP A 101 3.02 25.00 -31.13
CA ASP A 101 4.23 25.65 -30.64
C ASP A 101 4.79 26.58 -31.71
N TYR A 102 5.53 27.60 -31.28
CA TYR A 102 6.23 28.53 -32.15
C TYR A 102 7.49 29.02 -31.47
N ASN A 103 8.63 28.94 -32.16
CA ASN A 103 9.87 29.54 -31.72
C ASN A 103 10.12 30.83 -32.51
N PRO A 104 10.05 32.01 -31.89
CA PRO A 104 10.21 33.28 -32.59
C PRO A 104 11.63 33.53 -33.11
N VAL A 105 12.64 32.85 -32.54
CA VAL A 105 14.05 32.97 -32.99
C VAL A 105 14.26 32.20 -34.29
N THR A 106 13.72 31.00 -34.41
CA THR A 106 13.85 30.18 -35.62
C THR A 106 12.71 30.40 -36.63
N GLN A 107 11.66 31.12 -36.23
CA GLN A 107 10.40 31.31 -36.97
C GLN A 107 9.72 29.99 -37.38
N ALA A 108 10.06 28.89 -36.69
CA ALA A 108 9.53 27.56 -36.96
C ALA A 108 8.61 27.12 -35.82
N GLY A 109 7.64 26.28 -36.16
CA GLY A 109 6.66 25.79 -35.18
C GLY A 109 5.74 24.72 -35.76
N HIS A 110 4.79 24.29 -34.94
CA HIS A 110 3.75 23.34 -35.32
C HIS A 110 2.38 23.97 -35.23
N PHE A 111 1.45 23.52 -36.07
CA PHE A 111 0.06 23.92 -36.00
C PHE A 111 -0.87 22.74 -36.30
N PHE A 112 -2.05 22.78 -35.69
CA PHE A 112 -3.14 21.85 -35.92
C PHE A 112 -4.10 22.39 -36.97
N GLY A 113 -4.45 21.56 -37.96
CA GLY A 113 -5.43 21.89 -39.00
C GLY A 113 -4.97 21.67 -40.44
N ALA A 114 -3.81 21.06 -40.64
CA ALA A 114 -3.24 20.86 -41.96
C ALA A 114 -4.07 19.92 -42.84
N GLN A 115 -4.18 20.28 -44.11
CA GLN A 115 -5.02 19.60 -45.11
C GLN A 115 -4.45 18.26 -45.60
N SER A 116 -3.17 17.98 -45.35
CA SER A 116 -2.41 16.92 -46.03
C SER A 116 -2.74 15.48 -45.59
N SER A 117 -3.52 15.27 -44.53
CA SER A 117 -3.92 13.92 -44.07
C SER A 117 -5.05 13.93 -43.00
N GLY A 118 -6.11 14.72 -43.20
CA GLY A 118 -7.32 14.65 -42.36
C GLY A 118 -7.23 15.38 -41.00
N ASN A 119 -6.90 16.68 -41.03
CA ASN A 119 -6.77 17.56 -39.86
C ASN A 119 -5.69 17.09 -38.88
N ALA A 120 -4.44 17.09 -39.36
CA ALA A 120 -3.28 16.68 -38.58
C ALA A 120 -2.41 17.88 -38.17
N THR A 121 -1.54 17.65 -37.18
CA THR A 121 -0.41 18.53 -36.87
C THR A 121 0.55 18.61 -38.05
N ALA A 122 0.99 19.81 -38.42
CA ALA A 122 2.03 20.02 -39.41
C ALA A 122 3.05 21.07 -38.97
N VAL A 123 4.24 20.99 -39.55
CA VAL A 123 5.37 21.89 -39.27
C VAL A 123 5.40 23.04 -40.27
N PHE A 124 5.68 24.25 -39.78
CA PHE A 124 5.94 25.45 -40.59
C PHE A 124 7.28 26.11 -40.25
N GLY A 125 7.86 26.87 -41.18
CA GLY A 125 9.13 27.58 -40.93
C GLY A 125 9.69 28.35 -42.15
N PRO A 126 10.86 29.03 -41.98
CA PRO A 126 11.51 29.79 -43.04
C PRO A 126 12.24 28.90 -44.05
N ARG A 127 12.58 29.45 -45.22
CA ARG A 127 13.30 28.76 -46.30
C ARG A 127 14.73 29.33 -46.43
N PRO A 128 15.81 28.51 -46.44
CA PRO A 128 15.93 27.11 -45.99
C PRO A 128 15.80 26.96 -44.46
N PRO A 129 15.46 25.77 -43.93
CA PRO A 129 15.54 24.43 -44.55
C PRO A 129 14.31 24.00 -45.38
N LEU A 130 14.55 23.19 -46.42
CA LEU A 130 13.51 22.66 -47.35
C LEU A 130 12.63 21.54 -46.73
N SER A 131 12.85 21.20 -45.46
CA SER A 131 12.08 20.19 -44.72
C SER A 131 10.66 20.65 -44.38
N TYR A 132 10.40 21.97 -44.32
CA TYR A 132 9.05 22.50 -44.08
C TYR A 132 8.21 22.48 -45.37
N TYR A 133 6.95 22.01 -45.26
CA TYR A 133 5.97 22.19 -46.34
C TYR A 133 5.27 23.55 -46.24
N TRP A 134 4.92 23.96 -45.01
CA TRP A 134 4.26 25.23 -44.72
C TRP A 134 5.29 26.35 -44.48
N PRO A 135 5.13 27.53 -45.09
CA PRO A 135 5.99 28.68 -44.82
C PRO A 135 5.65 29.31 -43.47
N VAL A 136 6.46 30.25 -42.99
CA VAL A 136 6.09 31.08 -41.83
C VAL A 136 4.70 31.70 -42.05
N PRO A 137 3.76 31.61 -41.09
CA PRO A 137 2.45 32.25 -41.17
C PRO A 137 2.56 33.72 -41.51
N THR A 138 1.69 34.21 -42.38
CA THR A 138 1.63 35.64 -42.72
C THR A 138 1.19 36.50 -41.54
N LYS A 139 0.41 35.91 -40.62
CA LYS A 139 -0.13 36.60 -39.45
C LYS A 139 -0.46 35.59 -38.35
N PHE A 140 -0.34 36.04 -37.11
CA PHE A 140 -0.88 35.33 -35.95
C PHE A 140 -2.03 36.13 -35.36
N LEU A 141 -3.10 35.43 -34.97
CA LEU A 141 -4.31 36.03 -34.41
C LEU A 141 -4.63 35.38 -33.05
N ARG A 142 -5.20 36.15 -32.14
CA ARG A 142 -5.72 35.67 -30.86
C ARG A 142 -7.16 36.11 -30.70
N ALA A 143 -8.07 35.20 -30.38
CA ALA A 143 -9.47 35.56 -30.12
C ALA A 143 -9.55 36.55 -28.95
N LYS A 144 -10.39 37.59 -29.07
CA LYS A 144 -10.56 38.56 -27.98
C LYS A 144 -11.46 37.96 -26.90
N GLU A 145 -11.01 38.05 -25.65
CA GLU A 145 -11.75 37.52 -24.49
C GLU A 145 -13.14 38.15 -24.30
N GLU A 146 -13.35 39.36 -24.83
CA GLU A 146 -14.66 40.04 -24.80
C GLU A 146 -15.79 39.26 -25.51
N PHE A 147 -15.44 38.29 -26.37
CA PHE A 147 -16.41 37.42 -27.05
C PHE A 147 -16.63 36.07 -26.35
N ARG A 148 -16.12 35.87 -25.13
CA ARG A 148 -16.31 34.62 -24.36
C ARG A 148 -17.63 34.68 -23.57
N THR A 149 -18.53 33.71 -23.75
CA THR A 149 -19.85 33.71 -23.09
C THR A 149 -19.85 32.94 -21.77
N GLY A 150 -20.09 33.65 -20.65
CA GLY A 150 -20.45 33.08 -19.34
C GLY A 150 -19.38 33.18 -18.23
N GLY A 151 -19.49 34.24 -17.40
CA GLY A 151 -19.33 34.22 -15.92
C GLY A 151 -17.95 33.98 -15.26
N THR A 152 -17.39 35.07 -14.72
CA THR A 152 -16.33 35.15 -13.67
C THR A 152 -14.89 34.78 -14.11
N PRO A 153 -13.89 35.68 -13.91
CA PRO A 153 -12.49 35.36 -14.23
C PRO A 153 -12.00 34.25 -13.30
N ALA A 154 -11.40 33.21 -13.88
CA ALA A 154 -10.61 32.27 -13.11
C ALA A 154 -9.51 33.06 -12.35
N PRO A 155 -9.27 32.78 -11.06
CA PRO A 155 -8.09 33.31 -10.39
C PRO A 155 -6.84 32.88 -11.16
N ALA A 156 -5.82 33.74 -11.14
CA ALA A 156 -4.57 33.57 -11.87
C ALA A 156 -4.07 32.11 -11.87
N PRO A 157 -3.61 31.57 -13.01
CA PRO A 157 -3.03 30.24 -13.03
C PRO A 157 -1.78 30.23 -12.17
N ALA A 158 -1.88 29.56 -11.04
CA ALA A 158 -0.75 28.94 -10.38
C ALA A 158 0.03 28.09 -11.42
N PRO A 159 1.36 27.97 -11.27
CA PRO A 159 2.23 27.29 -12.23
C PRO A 159 1.66 25.93 -12.67
N ALA A 160 1.77 25.62 -13.96
CA ALA A 160 1.25 24.38 -14.51
C ALA A 160 1.79 23.16 -13.75
N PRO A 161 0.91 22.23 -13.32
CA PRO A 161 1.32 20.96 -12.77
C PRO A 161 2.14 20.18 -13.79
N ALA A 162 3.06 19.37 -13.27
CA ALA A 162 3.79 18.35 -14.01
C ALA A 162 2.88 17.57 -14.98
N PRO A 163 3.41 17.07 -16.11
CA PRO A 163 2.65 16.34 -17.13
C PRO A 163 1.69 15.33 -16.50
N THR A 164 0.41 15.36 -16.89
CA THR A 164 -0.52 14.30 -16.50
C THR A 164 0.02 13.00 -17.10
N PRO A 165 0.34 12.00 -16.27
CA PRO A 165 0.70 10.67 -16.75
C PRO A 165 -0.43 10.14 -17.64
N ALA A 166 -0.09 9.23 -18.56
CA ALA A 166 -1.06 8.33 -19.20
C ALA A 166 -2.14 7.93 -18.19
N PRO A 167 -3.44 7.83 -18.57
CA PRO A 167 -4.56 7.78 -17.63
C PRO A 167 -4.19 6.84 -16.50
N ALA A 168 -3.89 7.44 -15.34
CA ALA A 168 -3.51 6.66 -14.19
C ALA A 168 -4.70 5.73 -13.98
N GLY A 169 -4.43 4.46 -13.71
CA GLY A 169 -5.41 3.67 -12.97
C GLY A 169 -5.90 4.49 -11.77
N PRO A 170 -7.07 4.16 -11.18
CA PRO A 170 -7.58 4.88 -10.02
C PRO A 170 -6.43 5.20 -9.06
N ALA A 171 -6.28 6.48 -8.69
CA ALA A 171 -5.20 6.91 -7.80
C ALA A 171 -5.10 5.90 -6.66
N PRO A 172 -3.89 5.36 -6.36
CA PRO A 172 -3.79 4.26 -5.41
C PRO A 172 -4.46 4.70 -4.12
N LEU A 173 -5.44 3.90 -3.68
CA LEU A 173 -6.08 4.12 -2.39
C LEU A 173 -4.99 4.18 -1.33
N LEU A 174 -5.14 5.09 -0.36
CA LEU A 174 -4.24 5.12 0.78
C LEU A 174 -4.20 3.73 1.40
N ASN A 175 -2.99 3.19 1.55
CA ASN A 175 -2.79 1.98 2.32
C ASN A 175 -2.89 2.31 3.80
N PHE A 176 -3.41 1.38 4.59
CA PHE A 176 -3.57 1.51 6.04
C PHE A 176 -2.98 0.31 6.75
N GLN A 177 -2.35 0.56 7.90
CA GLN A 177 -1.77 -0.44 8.79
C GLN A 177 -1.84 0.05 10.25
N TYR A 178 -1.79 -0.89 11.19
CA TYR A 178 -1.70 -0.53 12.60
C TYR A 178 -0.31 0.00 12.98
N PRO A 179 -0.23 0.86 14.02
CA PRO A 179 0.98 1.63 14.34
C PRO A 179 2.14 0.81 14.90
N PHE A 180 1.94 -0.46 15.25
CA PHE A 180 2.99 -1.35 15.71
C PHE A 180 2.70 -2.79 15.28
N ARG A 181 3.71 -3.66 15.35
CA ARG A 181 3.64 -5.06 14.96
C ARG A 181 3.73 -5.98 16.17
N LYS A 182 3.38 -7.24 15.97
CA LYS A 182 3.65 -8.32 16.94
C LYS A 182 5.16 -8.49 17.15
N ALA A 183 5.54 -9.16 18.24
CA ALA A 183 6.94 -9.42 18.56
C ALA A 183 7.69 -10.24 17.49
N ASP A 184 6.98 -11.01 16.66
CA ASP A 184 7.55 -11.74 15.51
C ASP A 184 7.69 -10.89 14.24
N GLY A 185 7.42 -9.59 14.33
CA GLY A 185 7.51 -8.64 13.22
C GLY A 185 6.34 -8.71 12.23
N LYS A 186 5.29 -9.50 12.51
CA LYS A 186 4.07 -9.57 11.69
C LYS A 186 3.06 -8.50 12.06
N GLN A 187 2.28 -8.08 11.07
CA GLN A 187 1.18 -7.13 11.28
C GLN A 187 -0.02 -7.82 11.96
N PHE A 188 -0.77 -7.07 12.76
CA PHE A 188 -2.05 -7.51 13.31
C PHE A 188 -3.11 -7.65 12.23
N THR A 189 -3.95 -8.67 12.36
CA THR A 189 -5.02 -8.98 11.40
C THR A 189 -6.40 -8.56 11.90
N ASP A 190 -6.54 -8.37 13.21
CA ASP A 190 -7.76 -7.93 13.88
C ASP A 190 -7.45 -6.79 14.87
N ALA A 191 -8.35 -5.83 14.98
CA ALA A 191 -8.25 -4.74 15.97
C ALA A 191 -8.34 -5.28 17.40
N ASP A 192 -9.09 -6.37 17.63
CA ASP A 192 -9.24 -6.96 18.96
C ASP A 192 -7.92 -7.48 19.53
N GLU A 193 -7.00 -7.96 18.67
CA GLU A 193 -5.65 -8.36 19.09
C GLU A 193 -4.83 -7.18 19.60
N ILE A 194 -5.03 -6.00 19.02
CA ILE A 194 -4.34 -4.76 19.44
C ILE A 194 -4.95 -4.24 20.72
N TYR A 195 -6.28 -4.19 20.80
CA TYR A 195 -6.94 -3.80 22.04
C TYR A 195 -6.53 -4.72 23.19
N LYS A 196 -6.36 -6.03 22.92
CA LYS A 196 -5.84 -6.97 23.91
C LYS A 196 -4.43 -6.63 24.38
N ALA A 197 -3.56 -6.18 23.48
CA ALA A 197 -2.22 -5.71 23.85
C ALA A 197 -2.30 -4.40 24.67
N LEU A 198 -3.20 -3.49 24.30
CA LEU A 198 -3.42 -2.22 24.99
C LEU A 198 -4.07 -2.37 26.38
N GLU A 199 -4.70 -3.51 26.70
CA GLU A 199 -5.17 -3.79 28.07
C GLU A 199 -4.05 -3.77 29.13
N GLY A 200 -2.79 -3.85 28.70
CA GLY A 200 -1.63 -3.70 29.59
C GLY A 200 -1.30 -2.25 29.97
N GLU A 201 -1.95 -1.27 29.34
CA GLU A 201 -1.75 0.14 29.63
C GLU A 201 -2.53 0.55 30.89
N ALA A 202 -1.85 1.21 31.84
CA ALA A 202 -2.48 1.73 33.05
C ALA A 202 -3.03 3.15 32.87
N SER A 203 -2.58 3.88 31.84
CA SER A 203 -2.92 5.28 31.58
C SER A 203 -2.67 5.64 30.12
N GLY A 204 -3.11 6.84 29.70
CA GLY A 204 -2.96 7.32 28.32
C GLY A 204 -3.99 6.71 27.37
N HIS A 205 -5.21 6.49 27.85
CA HIS A 205 -6.30 5.95 27.06
C HIS A 205 -7.05 7.07 26.33
N TYR A 206 -7.46 6.82 25.09
CA TYR A 206 -8.50 7.61 24.45
C TYR A 206 -9.81 7.39 25.23
N LEU A 207 -10.61 8.39 25.60
CA LEU A 207 -10.65 9.79 25.22
C LEU A 207 -10.45 10.71 26.45
N LEU A 208 -10.11 10.13 27.59
CA LEU A 208 -10.15 10.78 28.89
C LEU A 208 -8.82 10.57 29.63
N GLY A 209 -8.17 11.67 29.94
CA GLY A 209 -6.98 11.74 30.78
C GLY A 209 -7.29 11.94 32.25
N SER A 210 -6.25 12.08 33.06
CA SER A 210 -6.38 12.43 34.48
C SER A 210 -7.15 13.73 34.67
N ASN A 211 -7.89 13.86 35.79
CA ASN A 211 -8.64 15.07 36.15
C ASN A 211 -9.66 15.52 35.09
N LYS A 212 -10.25 14.58 34.35
CA LYS A 212 -11.23 14.83 33.28
C LYS A 212 -10.66 15.69 32.15
N PHE A 213 -9.38 15.56 31.81
CA PHE A 213 -8.83 16.23 30.64
C PHE A 213 -9.17 15.44 29.36
N TRP A 214 -9.47 16.13 28.25
CA TRP A 214 -9.62 15.44 26.96
C TRP A 214 -8.29 14.86 26.51
N HIS A 215 -8.25 13.57 26.16
CA HIS A 215 -7.02 12.90 25.72
C HIS A 215 -7.18 12.43 24.27
N GLY A 216 -6.52 13.15 23.34
CA GLY A 216 -6.74 13.04 21.90
C GLY A 216 -6.16 11.79 21.22
N GLY A 217 -5.44 10.95 21.96
CA GLY A 217 -4.74 9.79 21.43
C GLY A 217 -4.71 8.58 22.35
N ILE A 218 -3.80 7.67 22.03
CA ILE A 218 -3.49 6.48 22.84
C ILE A 218 -2.00 6.44 23.14
N HIS A 219 -1.64 5.89 24.30
CA HIS A 219 -0.26 5.52 24.59
C HIS A 219 0.00 4.07 24.16
N ILE A 220 1.16 3.85 23.55
CA ILE A 220 1.72 2.51 23.33
C ILE A 220 3.03 2.48 24.10
N SER A 221 3.18 1.54 25.02
CA SER A 221 4.34 1.42 25.88
C SER A 221 5.05 0.08 25.80
N ASP A 222 6.18 -0.03 26.49
CA ASP A 222 6.84 -1.30 26.81
C ASP A 222 5.96 -2.36 27.50
N LYS A 223 4.75 -2.03 27.98
CA LYS A 223 3.77 -2.98 28.52
C LYS A 223 2.92 -3.61 27.42
N SER A 224 2.47 -2.83 26.44
CA SER A 224 1.67 -3.32 25.31
C SER A 224 2.52 -3.79 24.12
N ALA A 225 3.69 -3.18 23.93
CA ALA A 225 4.59 -3.42 22.82
C ALA A 225 6.08 -3.36 23.22
N PRO A 226 6.57 -4.26 24.10
CA PRO A 226 7.97 -4.30 24.54
C PRO A 226 8.99 -4.39 23.40
N GLN A 227 8.61 -5.06 22.29
CA GLN A 227 9.42 -5.12 21.07
C GLN A 227 9.71 -3.72 20.49
N CYS A 228 8.88 -2.72 20.77
CA CYS A 228 9.02 -1.36 20.26
C CYS A 228 10.07 -0.51 20.99
N VAL A 229 10.71 -1.06 22.01
CA VAL A 229 11.86 -0.44 22.68
C VAL A 229 13.14 -0.61 21.87
N SER A 230 13.29 -1.70 21.11
CA SER A 230 14.57 -2.02 20.44
C SER A 230 14.47 -2.83 19.15
N ASN A 231 13.49 -3.72 19.00
CA ASN A 231 13.47 -4.70 17.91
C ASN A 231 12.63 -4.25 16.72
N GLU A 232 11.44 -3.73 16.97
CA GLU A 232 10.47 -3.29 15.95
C GLU A 232 10.20 -1.80 16.11
N PRO A 233 10.18 -0.99 15.05
CA PRO A 233 9.79 0.40 15.18
C PRO A 233 8.26 0.52 15.32
N ILE A 234 7.82 1.63 15.91
CA ILE A 234 6.51 2.22 15.63
C ILE A 234 6.47 2.57 14.13
N ARG A 235 5.32 2.36 13.50
CA ARG A 235 5.14 2.43 12.05
C ARG A 235 4.07 3.42 11.64
N CYS A 236 4.25 3.96 10.43
CA CYS A 236 3.30 4.89 9.85
C CYS A 236 1.97 4.15 9.58
N MET A 237 0.86 4.74 9.99
CA MET A 237 -0.46 4.09 9.95
C MET A 237 -1.12 4.17 8.58
N ALA A 238 -0.76 5.17 7.77
CA ALA A 238 -1.31 5.34 6.44
C ALA A 238 -0.28 5.97 5.50
N ASP A 239 -0.43 5.73 4.21
CA ASP A 239 0.34 6.46 3.20
C ASP A 239 0.14 7.98 3.41
N GLY A 240 1.19 8.77 3.24
CA GLY A 240 1.11 10.20 3.50
C GLY A 240 2.41 10.94 3.23
N GLU A 241 2.50 12.12 3.84
CA GLU A 241 3.64 13.00 3.77
C GLU A 241 4.02 13.41 5.19
N VAL A 242 5.25 13.14 5.62
CA VAL A 242 5.80 13.74 6.84
C VAL A 242 5.89 15.24 6.57
N VAL A 243 5.15 16.02 7.36
CA VAL A 243 5.07 17.48 7.21
C VAL A 243 5.89 18.21 8.26
N ALA A 244 6.15 17.59 9.41
CA ALA A 244 7.08 18.09 10.41
C ALA A 244 7.62 16.95 11.28
N TYR A 245 8.81 17.14 11.82
CA TYR A 245 9.32 16.31 12.90
C TYR A 245 10.17 17.15 13.87
N ARG A 246 10.32 16.69 15.09
CA ARG A 246 11.34 17.16 16.05
C ARG A 246 12.14 15.93 16.47
N LEU A 247 13.47 16.03 16.46
CA LEU A 247 14.34 14.95 16.91
C LEU A 247 15.26 15.48 17.99
N ASN A 248 15.17 14.95 19.20
CA ASN A 248 16.11 15.29 20.25
C ASN A 248 17.45 14.62 19.98
N GLN A 249 18.54 15.31 20.31
CA GLN A 249 19.87 14.70 20.26
C GLN A 249 19.94 13.56 21.31
N ASP A 250 19.58 13.89 22.54
CA ASP A 250 19.44 12.97 23.67
C ASP A 250 18.18 13.33 24.49
N TYR A 251 17.86 12.56 25.52
CA TYR A 251 16.74 12.86 26.41
C TYR A 251 16.86 14.25 27.03
N LEU A 252 15.73 14.96 27.03
CA LEU A 252 15.59 16.20 27.77
C LEU A 252 15.43 15.90 29.26
N GLU A 253 15.85 16.84 30.09
CA GLU A 253 15.69 16.75 31.55
C GLU A 253 14.72 17.82 32.06
N SER A 254 13.91 17.43 33.03
CA SER A 254 13.05 18.32 33.82
C SER A 254 13.39 18.14 35.30
N THR A 255 13.45 19.23 36.04
CA THR A 255 13.87 19.22 37.45
C THR A 255 12.66 19.18 38.36
N PHE A 256 12.71 18.39 39.43
CA PHE A 256 11.67 18.35 40.46
C PHE A 256 12.24 18.45 41.89
N GLY A 257 11.65 19.33 42.69
CA GLY A 257 11.98 19.57 44.10
C GLY A 257 13.32 20.29 44.33
N ASP A 258 13.63 20.57 45.60
CA ASP A 258 14.84 21.31 46.01
C ASP A 258 16.15 20.51 45.83
N ASN A 259 16.06 19.19 45.63
CA ASN A 259 17.20 18.27 45.46
C ASN A 259 17.48 17.92 43.98
N GLU A 260 17.05 18.75 43.02
CA GLU A 260 17.34 18.64 41.57
C GLU A 260 17.21 17.22 40.96
N LYS A 261 16.16 16.46 41.31
CA LYS A 261 15.92 15.20 40.58
C LYS A 261 15.65 15.52 39.12
N LYS A 262 16.48 14.99 38.23
CA LYS A 262 16.39 15.15 36.78
C LYS A 262 15.58 13.99 36.21
N LEU A 263 14.36 14.29 35.77
CA LEU A 263 13.45 13.37 35.11
C LEU A 263 13.66 13.47 33.60
N LYS A 264 13.99 12.33 32.98
CA LYS A 264 14.24 12.24 31.54
C LYS A 264 12.94 12.08 30.76
N TYR A 265 12.83 12.77 29.65
CA TYR A 265 11.72 12.60 28.73
C TYR A 265 12.16 12.94 27.29
N SER A 266 11.34 12.54 26.33
CA SER A 266 11.49 12.94 24.94
C SER A 266 10.28 13.78 24.51
N ASN A 267 10.54 14.85 23.75
CA ASN A 267 9.51 15.55 22.98
C ASN A 267 9.75 15.40 21.47
N SER A 268 10.55 14.41 21.08
CA SER A 268 10.73 14.04 19.67
C SER A 268 9.39 13.58 19.11
N PHE A 269 9.06 14.04 17.91
CA PHE A 269 7.83 13.65 17.24
C PHE A 269 7.98 13.55 15.74
N CYS A 270 7.04 12.82 15.13
CA CYS A 270 6.79 12.83 13.70
C CYS A 270 5.32 13.16 13.45
N LEU A 271 5.06 14.11 12.57
CA LEU A 271 3.72 14.53 12.15
C LEU A 271 3.56 14.21 10.66
N VAL A 272 2.56 13.39 10.35
CA VAL A 272 2.25 12.95 8.98
C VAL A 272 0.90 13.50 8.57
N ARG A 273 0.84 14.14 7.40
CA ARG A 273 -0.41 14.55 6.75
C ARG A 273 -0.86 13.48 5.75
N HIS A 274 -2.15 13.22 5.74
CA HIS A 274 -2.79 12.24 4.87
C HIS A 274 -3.95 12.89 4.10
N GLU A 275 -3.99 12.66 2.80
CA GLU A 275 -5.07 13.15 1.92
C GLU A 275 -5.90 11.95 1.43
N TYR A 276 -6.93 11.58 2.18
CA TYR A 276 -7.78 10.46 1.82
C TYR A 276 -8.77 10.83 0.72
N LYS A 277 -8.86 9.97 -0.29
CA LYS A 277 -9.94 9.93 -1.28
C LYS A 277 -10.38 8.49 -1.44
N SER A 278 -11.68 8.25 -1.26
CA SER A 278 -12.28 6.94 -1.55
C SER A 278 -12.21 6.61 -3.05
N PRO A 279 -12.52 5.38 -3.48
CA PRO A 279 -12.83 5.14 -4.89
C PRO A 279 -13.96 6.05 -5.38
N PRO A 280 -13.99 6.40 -6.68
CA PRO A 280 -15.17 7.04 -7.28
C PRO A 280 -16.37 6.09 -7.22
N ASN A 281 -17.55 6.62 -6.90
CA ASN A 281 -18.77 5.81 -6.86
C ASN A 281 -19.06 5.20 -8.24
N PRO A 282 -19.11 3.86 -8.35
CA PRO A 282 -19.35 3.18 -9.62
C PRO A 282 -20.83 3.16 -10.02
N ASP A 283 -21.76 3.37 -9.09
CA ASP A 283 -23.20 3.28 -9.33
C ASP A 283 -23.67 4.44 -10.23
N GLU A 284 -24.52 4.12 -11.21
CA GLU A 284 -25.20 5.11 -12.03
C GLU A 284 -26.14 5.98 -11.18
N GLY A 285 -26.32 7.25 -11.58
CA GLY A 285 -27.22 8.19 -10.89
C GLY A 285 -26.52 9.45 -10.38
N PRO A 286 -27.14 10.21 -9.46
CA PRO A 286 -26.67 11.54 -9.04
C PRO A 286 -25.33 11.53 -8.29
N ASN A 287 -24.86 10.35 -7.85
CA ASN A 287 -23.61 10.18 -7.13
C ASN A 287 -22.49 9.57 -7.96
N LYS A 288 -22.73 9.21 -9.22
CA LYS A 288 -21.72 8.60 -10.10
C LYS A 288 -20.44 9.44 -10.13
N GLY A 289 -19.31 8.80 -9.85
CA GLY A 289 -17.99 9.42 -9.86
C GLY A 289 -17.68 10.32 -8.65
N LYS A 290 -18.62 10.53 -7.71
CA LYS A 290 -18.32 11.23 -6.45
C LYS A 290 -17.40 10.39 -5.57
N GLN A 291 -16.64 11.07 -4.70
CA GLN A 291 -15.69 10.46 -3.77
C GLN A 291 -15.87 11.10 -2.39
N ASN A 292 -15.76 10.30 -1.33
CA ASN A 292 -15.58 10.80 0.02
C ASN A 292 -14.12 11.23 0.19
N LYS A 293 -13.89 12.35 0.87
CA LYS A 293 -12.56 12.93 1.09
C LYS A 293 -12.38 13.28 2.55
N LEU A 294 -11.15 13.16 3.03
CA LEU A 294 -10.78 13.58 4.37
C LEU A 294 -9.29 13.93 4.40
N ASN A 295 -8.96 15.15 4.82
CA ASN A 295 -7.60 15.47 5.21
C ASN A 295 -7.44 15.21 6.71
N PHE A 296 -6.47 14.39 7.08
CA PHE A 296 -6.21 14.07 8.48
C PHE A 296 -4.71 13.97 8.73
N TYR A 297 -4.33 13.95 10.00
CA TYR A 297 -2.96 13.88 10.45
C TYR A 297 -2.78 12.72 11.41
N SER A 298 -1.61 12.11 11.39
CA SER A 298 -1.15 11.24 12.48
C SER A 298 0.06 11.86 13.17
N LEU A 299 -0.01 11.94 14.50
CA LEU A 299 1.07 12.45 15.35
C LEU A 299 1.62 11.30 16.17
N TYR A 300 2.95 11.21 16.22
CA TYR A 300 3.69 10.24 17.02
C TYR A 300 4.65 11.00 17.94
N MET A 301 4.25 11.23 19.18
CA MET A 301 4.96 12.05 20.16
C MET A 301 5.72 11.16 21.18
N HIS A 302 6.82 11.69 21.74
CA HIS A 302 7.72 10.98 22.67
C HIS A 302 8.59 9.88 22.04
N LEU A 303 9.00 10.05 20.78
CA LEU A 303 9.87 9.09 20.08
C LEU A 303 11.29 9.05 20.67
N LEU A 304 12.00 7.93 20.48
CA LEU A 304 13.39 7.75 20.91
C LEU A 304 14.33 8.84 20.34
N PRO A 305 15.21 9.48 21.16
CA PRO A 305 16.23 10.42 20.70
C PRO A 305 17.32 9.79 19.83
N TYR A 306 18.01 10.61 19.03
CA TYR A 306 19.00 10.15 18.04
C TYR A 306 20.16 9.35 18.63
N ASP A 307 20.81 9.86 19.69
CA ASP A 307 21.99 9.21 20.30
C ASP A 307 21.66 7.86 20.95
N ARG A 308 20.37 7.54 21.08
CA ARG A 308 19.86 6.28 21.62
C ARG A 308 19.52 5.24 20.54
N TYR A 309 19.71 5.52 19.25
CA TYR A 309 19.53 4.49 18.21
C TYR A 309 20.66 3.48 18.18
N ALA A 310 21.89 3.92 18.50
CA ALA A 310 22.98 3.02 18.80
C ALA A 310 22.72 2.35 20.15
N ALA A 311 22.75 1.01 20.20
CA ALA A 311 22.64 0.30 21.46
C ALA A 311 23.81 0.71 22.38
N SER A 312 23.49 1.20 23.58
CA SER A 312 24.53 1.40 24.61
C SER A 312 25.07 0.02 25.03
N PRO A 313 26.32 -0.09 25.52
CA PRO A 313 26.85 -1.36 26.03
C PRO A 313 25.97 -2.03 27.08
N ASP A 314 25.23 -1.23 27.86
CA ASP A 314 24.29 -1.69 28.89
C ASP A 314 22.93 -2.14 28.33
N GLU A 315 22.59 -1.77 27.09
CA GLU A 315 21.41 -2.21 26.33
C GLU A 315 21.68 -3.44 25.45
N ILE A 316 22.94 -3.88 25.32
CA ILE A 316 23.29 -5.11 24.61
C ILE A 316 22.80 -6.28 25.48
N PRO A 317 21.77 -7.04 25.07
CA PRO A 317 21.32 -8.23 25.78
C PRO A 317 22.47 -9.21 25.96
N ALA A 318 22.36 -10.08 26.96
CA ALA A 318 23.28 -11.20 27.12
C ALA A 318 23.49 -11.91 25.77
N PRO A 319 24.73 -12.29 25.42
CA PRO A 319 25.09 -12.70 24.06
C PRO A 319 24.15 -13.80 23.58
N ARG A 320 23.46 -13.57 22.47
CA ARG A 320 22.56 -14.56 21.86
C ARG A 320 23.27 -15.28 20.74
N ILE A 321 22.88 -16.53 20.50
CA ILE A 321 23.34 -17.31 19.36
C ILE A 321 22.18 -17.93 18.60
N SER A 322 22.37 -18.14 17.30
CA SER A 322 21.47 -18.90 16.44
C SER A 322 22.17 -20.16 15.96
N MET A 323 21.60 -21.31 16.27
CA MET A 323 22.15 -22.62 15.94
C MET A 323 21.99 -22.89 14.45
N ILE A 324 23.08 -23.22 13.76
CA ILE A 324 23.04 -23.57 12.33
C ILE A 324 23.17 -25.08 12.15
N ALA A 325 23.86 -25.76 13.08
CA ALA A 325 23.98 -27.20 13.10
C ALA A 325 23.02 -27.84 14.11
N SER A 326 22.39 -28.94 13.72
CA SER A 326 21.80 -29.90 14.64
C SER A 326 22.87 -30.86 15.20
N GLY A 327 22.68 -31.37 16.42
CA GLY A 327 23.57 -32.38 17.00
C GLY A 327 24.07 -32.06 18.42
N PHE A 328 23.82 -30.84 18.89
CA PHE A 328 24.06 -30.46 20.27
C PHE A 328 22.92 -30.98 21.17
N LYS A 329 23.24 -31.22 22.45
CA LYS A 329 22.31 -31.76 23.43
C LYS A 329 22.14 -30.79 24.59
N ALA A 330 20.88 -30.51 24.93
CA ALA A 330 20.50 -29.71 26.08
C ALA A 330 20.43 -30.61 27.33
N ARG A 331 20.97 -30.12 28.45
CA ARG A 331 21.11 -30.85 29.70
C ARG A 331 20.77 -29.99 30.92
N SER A 332 20.50 -30.61 32.07
CA SER A 332 20.32 -29.91 33.34
C SER A 332 21.62 -29.32 33.88
N ASP A 333 22.76 -29.90 33.48
CA ASP A 333 24.11 -29.52 33.87
C ASP A 333 25.11 -29.98 32.78
N ILE A 334 26.40 -29.74 32.95
CA ILE A 334 27.45 -30.27 32.06
C ILE A 334 27.44 -31.81 32.07
N LYS A 335 27.83 -32.45 30.96
CA LYS A 335 27.65 -33.90 30.70
C LYS A 335 28.17 -34.82 31.81
N ASP A 336 29.18 -34.38 32.56
CA ASP A 336 29.87 -35.18 33.57
C ASP A 336 29.55 -34.74 35.02
N ALA A 337 28.61 -33.81 35.21
CA ALA A 337 28.18 -33.37 36.53
C ALA A 337 27.29 -34.42 37.25
N PRO A 338 27.34 -34.51 38.59
CA PRO A 338 26.49 -35.41 39.35
C PRO A 338 25.00 -35.16 39.08
N ASN A 339 24.23 -36.21 38.78
CA ASN A 339 22.79 -36.16 38.49
C ASN A 339 22.39 -35.35 37.24
N CYS A 340 23.29 -35.17 36.27
CA CYS A 340 22.97 -34.51 35.02
C CYS A 340 21.89 -35.29 34.22
N VAL A 341 20.80 -34.60 33.87
CA VAL A 341 19.70 -35.11 33.03
C VAL A 341 19.80 -34.53 31.62
N GLU A 342 19.82 -35.38 30.59
CA GLU A 342 19.71 -34.93 29.19
C GLU A 342 18.24 -34.69 28.82
N TYR A 343 17.93 -33.50 28.32
CA TYR A 343 16.57 -33.13 27.92
C TYR A 343 16.27 -33.52 26.47
N GLY A 344 17.22 -33.28 25.55
CA GLY A 344 17.04 -33.59 24.14
C GLY A 344 17.98 -32.81 23.22
N ALA A 345 17.77 -32.97 21.91
CA ALA A 345 18.60 -32.32 20.90
C ALA A 345 18.20 -30.86 20.67
N ILE A 346 19.21 -30.03 20.38
CA ILE A 346 19.04 -28.64 19.95
C ILE A 346 18.98 -28.64 18.42
N SER A 347 17.89 -28.10 17.86
CA SER A 347 17.65 -28.07 16.42
C SER A 347 18.35 -26.88 15.75
N ALA A 348 18.68 -27.01 14.47
CA ALA A 348 19.06 -25.85 13.66
C ALA A 348 17.90 -24.83 13.63
N GLY A 349 18.22 -23.55 13.70
CA GLY A 349 17.27 -22.44 13.85
C GLY A 349 16.89 -22.11 15.30
N ALA A 350 17.31 -22.89 16.29
CA ALA A 350 17.11 -22.53 17.69
C ALA A 350 17.97 -21.31 18.07
N GLU A 351 17.37 -20.32 18.72
CA GLU A 351 18.10 -19.19 19.30
C GLU A 351 18.14 -19.27 20.81
N ILE A 352 19.34 -19.02 21.35
CA ILE A 352 19.68 -19.25 22.74
C ILE A 352 20.35 -17.99 23.28
N GLU A 353 19.85 -17.46 24.39
CA GLU A 353 20.52 -16.41 25.16
C GLU A 353 21.53 -17.06 26.10
N ILE A 354 22.80 -16.66 26.00
CA ILE A 354 23.87 -17.17 26.85
C ILE A 354 23.84 -16.42 28.18
N LEU A 355 23.39 -17.10 29.22
CA LEU A 355 23.29 -16.55 30.57
C LEU A 355 24.65 -16.59 31.29
N GLU A 356 25.38 -17.68 31.08
CA GLU A 356 26.63 -17.97 31.78
C GLU A 356 27.54 -18.83 30.89
N GLU A 357 28.83 -18.49 30.82
CA GLU A 357 29.85 -19.35 30.21
C GLU A 357 30.55 -20.15 31.32
N HIS A 358 30.63 -21.46 31.16
CA HIS A 358 31.28 -22.32 32.15
C HIS A 358 32.79 -22.05 32.19
N ALA A 359 33.43 -22.31 33.34
CA ALA A 359 34.86 -22.08 33.52
C ALA A 359 35.75 -22.89 32.55
N ASP A 360 35.22 -23.96 31.96
CA ASP A 360 35.92 -24.77 30.94
C ASP A 360 35.98 -24.12 29.55
N GLN A 361 35.27 -23.00 29.34
CA GLN A 361 35.14 -22.30 28.04
C GLN A 361 34.62 -23.20 26.89
N ILE A 362 34.01 -24.33 27.22
CA ILE A 362 33.43 -25.29 26.28
C ILE A 362 31.91 -25.26 26.42
N HIS A 363 31.39 -25.18 27.64
CA HIS A 363 29.96 -25.22 27.91
C HIS A 363 29.40 -23.85 28.26
N ALA A 364 28.11 -23.66 28.00
CA ALA A 364 27.39 -22.48 28.43
C ALA A 364 26.00 -22.86 28.93
N LYS A 365 25.50 -22.07 29.89
CA LYS A 365 24.11 -22.10 30.31
C LYS A 365 23.33 -21.15 29.42
N GLY A 366 22.35 -21.71 28.72
CA GLY A 366 21.52 -20.98 27.77
C GLY A 366 20.05 -20.98 28.16
N LYS A 367 19.33 -19.92 27.76
CA LYS A 367 17.86 -19.83 27.83
C LYS A 367 17.28 -19.91 26.41
N LEU A 368 16.31 -20.80 26.18
CA LEU A 368 15.66 -20.92 24.86
C LEU A 368 14.86 -19.66 24.56
N ILE A 369 15.15 -18.98 23.45
CA ILE A 369 14.38 -17.80 23.01
C ILE A 369 13.37 -18.16 21.93
N LYS A 370 13.78 -18.95 20.94
CA LYS A 370 12.89 -19.47 19.89
C LYS A 370 13.45 -20.73 19.26
N GLY A 371 12.60 -21.52 18.62
CA GLY A 371 12.96 -22.76 17.93
C GLY A 371 12.84 -23.99 18.82
N ALA A 372 13.39 -25.13 18.37
CA ALA A 372 13.12 -26.42 18.99
C ALA A 372 14.34 -26.98 19.76
N VAL A 373 14.15 -27.18 21.05
CA VAL A 373 15.05 -27.95 21.93
C VAL A 373 14.24 -29.07 22.57
N GLY A 374 14.67 -30.32 22.39
CA GLY A 374 13.96 -31.47 22.94
C GLY A 374 13.77 -31.35 24.46
N GLY A 375 12.53 -31.50 24.92
CA GLY A 375 12.18 -31.43 26.35
C GLY A 375 12.27 -30.03 26.97
N ARG A 376 12.29 -28.96 26.16
CA ARG A 376 12.30 -27.56 26.60
C ARG A 376 11.27 -26.72 25.83
N THR A 377 10.72 -25.71 26.49
CA THR A 377 9.91 -24.65 25.88
C THR A 377 10.62 -23.30 25.98
N GLU A 378 10.17 -22.30 25.23
CA GLU A 378 10.72 -20.94 25.28
C GLU A 378 10.74 -20.41 26.74
N GLY A 379 11.80 -19.67 27.07
CA GLY A 379 12.10 -19.17 28.42
C GLY A 379 12.81 -20.15 29.35
N GLN A 380 12.89 -21.44 29.01
CA GLN A 380 13.55 -22.44 29.88
C GLN A 380 15.06 -22.54 29.66
N GLU A 381 15.78 -22.81 30.75
CA GLU A 381 17.24 -22.88 30.79
C GLU A 381 17.77 -24.32 30.60
N PHE A 382 18.99 -24.43 30.08
CA PHE A 382 19.73 -25.68 29.93
C PHE A 382 21.23 -25.43 29.68
N TRP A 383 22.06 -26.41 29.99
CA TRP A 383 23.48 -26.44 29.64
C TRP A 383 23.70 -27.17 28.31
N PHE A 384 24.67 -26.70 27.52
CA PHE A 384 25.04 -27.31 26.26
C PHE A 384 26.50 -26.98 25.88
N ALA A 385 27.06 -27.76 24.96
CA ALA A 385 28.38 -27.48 24.40
C ALA A 385 28.28 -26.29 23.43
N TYR A 386 29.12 -25.30 23.66
CA TYR A 386 29.06 -23.97 23.07
C TYR A 386 30.30 -23.65 22.22
N LYS A 387 31.52 -23.89 22.74
CA LYS A 387 32.78 -23.51 22.08
C LYS A 387 33.81 -24.65 22.05
N GLN A 388 34.74 -24.56 21.10
CA GLN A 388 35.96 -25.34 21.04
C GLN A 388 37.14 -24.38 20.84
N ASN A 389 38.11 -24.37 21.76
CA ASN A 389 39.27 -23.46 21.75
C ASN A 389 38.88 -21.97 21.64
N GLY A 390 37.82 -21.55 22.34
CA GLY A 390 37.34 -20.17 22.34
C GLY A 390 36.51 -19.75 21.12
N ALA A 391 36.31 -20.63 20.13
CA ALA A 391 35.54 -20.37 18.92
C ALA A 391 34.29 -21.28 18.81
N PRO A 392 33.27 -20.92 17.99
CA PRO A 392 32.15 -21.82 17.70
C PRO A 392 32.66 -23.17 17.17
N TYR A 393 31.99 -24.26 17.56
CA TYR A 393 32.33 -25.59 17.03
C TYR A 393 32.27 -25.61 15.48
N PRO A 394 33.27 -26.17 14.79
CA PRO A 394 33.26 -26.22 13.33
C PRO A 394 32.31 -27.31 12.82
N ARG A 395 31.60 -27.02 11.72
CA ARG A 395 30.87 -28.00 10.90
C ARG A 395 31.78 -28.61 9.84
N THR A 396 31.29 -29.64 9.15
CA THR A 396 31.92 -30.19 7.94
C THR A 396 32.18 -29.07 6.93
N GLY A 397 33.46 -28.81 6.62
CA GLY A 397 33.89 -27.70 5.76
C GLY A 397 34.38 -26.43 6.49
N GLY A 398 34.45 -26.44 7.83
CA GLY A 398 35.07 -25.36 8.62
C GLY A 398 34.16 -24.18 8.98
N ALA A 399 32.90 -24.19 8.56
CA ALA A 399 31.92 -23.15 8.92
C ALA A 399 31.49 -23.28 10.41
N PRO A 400 31.13 -22.18 11.10
CA PRO A 400 30.75 -22.23 12.51
C PRO A 400 29.41 -22.96 12.73
N SER A 401 29.22 -23.63 13.87
CA SER A 401 28.00 -24.36 14.25
C SER A 401 26.85 -23.46 14.68
N TRP A 402 27.16 -22.24 15.07
CA TRP A 402 26.21 -21.19 15.43
C TRP A 402 26.77 -19.82 15.01
N ASN A 403 25.89 -18.84 14.82
CA ASN A 403 26.26 -17.45 14.64
C ASN A 403 25.85 -16.64 15.87
N ALA A 404 26.67 -15.66 16.26
CA ALA A 404 26.23 -14.67 17.23
C ALA A 404 25.03 -13.92 16.65
N VAL A 405 23.98 -13.75 17.45
CA VAL A 405 22.85 -12.90 17.16
C VAL A 405 23.19 -11.55 17.77
N VAL A 406 23.78 -10.69 16.94
CA VAL A 406 23.97 -9.29 17.30
C VAL A 406 22.58 -8.65 17.35
N PRO A 407 22.24 -7.92 18.43
CA PRO A 407 21.00 -7.15 18.46
C PRO A 407 20.92 -6.29 17.21
N PRO A 408 19.80 -6.29 16.47
CA PRO A 408 19.68 -5.43 15.30
C PRO A 408 19.88 -3.98 15.76
N GLU A 409 20.69 -3.21 15.03
CA GLU A 409 20.70 -1.76 15.22
C GLU A 409 19.27 -1.25 14.97
N ARG A 410 18.79 -0.36 15.86
CA ARG A 410 17.45 0.22 15.71
C ARG A 410 17.37 0.88 14.33
N THR A 411 16.34 0.53 13.58
CA THR A 411 16.17 1.05 12.21
C THR A 411 15.90 2.55 12.26
N ARG A 412 16.80 3.35 11.70
CA ARG A 412 16.63 4.80 11.63
C ARG A 412 15.51 5.15 10.64
N PRO A 413 14.56 6.03 10.99
CA PRO A 413 13.51 6.47 10.08
C PRO A 413 14.07 7.19 8.85
N GLY A 414 13.50 6.91 7.68
CA GLY A 414 13.96 7.48 6.40
C GLY A 414 13.61 8.95 6.18
N TYR A 415 12.78 9.55 7.05
CA TYR A 415 12.35 10.94 6.92
C TYR A 415 13.31 11.94 7.58
N TRP A 416 14.29 11.50 8.37
CA TRP A 416 15.25 12.44 8.97
C TRP A 416 16.04 13.19 7.90
N LYS A 417 16.39 14.45 8.21
CA LYS A 417 17.20 15.31 7.35
C LYS A 417 18.52 15.65 8.03
N GLY A 418 19.55 15.75 7.22
CA GLY A 418 20.91 16.07 7.63
C GLY A 418 21.95 15.60 6.63
N LYS A 419 23.19 15.48 7.09
CA LYS A 419 24.32 15.06 6.26
C LYS A 419 24.23 13.57 5.97
N VAL A 420 24.24 13.24 4.69
CA VAL A 420 24.26 11.88 4.18
C VAL A 420 25.65 11.56 3.69
N ARG A 421 26.20 10.44 4.16
CA ARG A 421 27.35 9.80 3.53
C ARG A 421 26.83 8.73 2.58
N ALA A 422 27.24 8.77 1.32
CA ALA A 422 26.79 7.82 0.31
C ALA A 422 27.94 7.28 -0.54
N VAL A 423 27.79 6.05 -1.00
CA VAL A 423 28.76 5.38 -1.86
C VAL A 423 28.25 5.29 -3.28
N VAL A 424 29.08 5.71 -4.24
CA VAL A 424 28.77 5.67 -5.66
C VAL A 424 28.54 4.22 -6.13
N ALA A 425 27.39 3.99 -6.76
CA ALA A 425 26.95 2.70 -7.28
C ALA A 425 27.07 2.61 -8.82
N GLY A 426 26.74 1.44 -9.35
CA GLY A 426 26.65 1.22 -10.79
C GLY A 426 27.95 1.53 -11.55
N SER A 427 27.82 2.24 -12.67
CA SER A 427 28.94 2.60 -13.55
C SER A 427 29.62 3.93 -13.18
N GLY A 428 29.45 4.45 -11.96
CA GLY A 428 30.04 5.71 -11.51
C GLY A 428 29.06 6.89 -11.49
N LEU A 429 29.52 8.03 -10.97
CA LEU A 429 28.68 9.21 -10.72
C LEU A 429 29.20 10.43 -11.48
N THR A 430 28.40 10.98 -12.40
CA THR A 430 28.79 12.18 -13.17
C THR A 430 28.72 13.44 -12.32
N LEU A 431 29.80 14.22 -12.28
CA LEU A 431 29.86 15.50 -11.60
C LEU A 431 29.30 16.61 -12.49
N ARG A 432 28.52 17.52 -11.90
CA ARG A 432 27.82 18.60 -12.60
C ARG A 432 28.06 19.94 -11.92
N GLN A 433 27.93 21.01 -12.71
CA GLN A 433 27.86 22.37 -12.20
C GLN A 433 26.58 22.58 -11.37
N PRO A 434 26.49 23.64 -10.55
CA PRO A 434 25.23 24.03 -9.92
C PRO A 434 24.12 24.27 -10.96
N PRO A 435 22.85 23.92 -10.65
CA PRO A 435 21.73 24.29 -11.49
C PRO A 435 21.55 25.81 -11.48
N ALA A 436 20.97 26.34 -12.56
CA ALA A 436 20.71 27.78 -12.66
C ALA A 436 19.66 28.28 -11.64
N SER A 437 18.81 27.38 -11.12
CA SER A 437 17.82 27.65 -10.08
C SER A 437 17.80 26.54 -9.03
N LEU A 438 17.74 26.93 -7.75
CA LEU A 438 17.64 26.02 -6.61
C LEU A 438 16.17 25.76 -6.24
N THR A 439 15.36 25.37 -7.23
CA THR A 439 13.93 25.11 -7.07
C THR A 439 13.56 23.72 -7.58
N GLN A 440 12.59 23.07 -6.92
CA GLN A 440 12.06 21.78 -7.38
C GLN A 440 11.61 21.87 -8.85
N GLY A 441 11.99 20.88 -9.66
CA GLY A 441 11.65 20.79 -11.08
C GLY A 441 12.52 21.62 -12.04
N ALA A 442 13.53 22.34 -11.56
CA ALA A 442 14.47 23.09 -12.42
C ALA A 442 15.40 22.15 -13.22
N GLU A 443 16.00 22.66 -14.30
CA GLU A 443 17.01 21.92 -15.08
C GLU A 443 18.29 21.68 -14.26
N SER A 444 18.82 20.47 -14.36
CA SER A 444 20.08 20.08 -13.74
C SER A 444 21.26 20.82 -14.37
N GLY A 445 22.31 21.05 -13.58
CA GLY A 445 23.53 21.66 -14.10
C GLY A 445 24.24 20.79 -15.14
N VAL A 446 24.98 21.45 -16.02
CA VAL A 446 25.75 20.80 -17.09
C VAL A 446 26.89 19.95 -16.51
N PRO A 447 27.27 18.82 -17.15
CA PRO A 447 28.41 18.01 -16.71
C PRO A 447 29.71 18.81 -16.66
N ILE A 448 30.47 18.67 -15.59
CA ILE A 448 31.84 19.18 -15.52
C ILE A 448 32.69 18.29 -16.42
N SER A 449 33.47 18.88 -17.33
CA SER A 449 34.30 18.14 -18.28
C SER A 449 35.75 18.60 -18.24
N ALA A 450 36.68 17.67 -18.42
CA ALA A 450 38.12 17.95 -18.48
C ALA A 450 38.79 17.10 -19.58
N PRO A 451 40.00 17.47 -20.04
CA PRO A 451 40.79 16.62 -20.92
C PRO A 451 41.22 15.31 -20.22
N THR A 452 41.10 14.19 -20.93
CA THR A 452 41.68 12.91 -20.48
C THR A 452 43.18 12.85 -20.79
N ALA A 453 43.87 11.83 -20.26
CA ALA A 453 45.28 11.57 -20.58
C ALA A 453 45.55 11.38 -22.10
N GLN A 454 44.51 11.08 -22.89
CA GLN A 454 44.56 10.91 -24.34
C GLN A 454 44.12 12.18 -25.11
N GLY A 455 43.91 13.30 -24.42
CA GLY A 455 43.62 14.61 -25.03
C GLY A 455 42.15 14.87 -25.41
N ALA A 456 41.25 13.90 -25.25
CA ALA A 456 39.82 14.10 -25.49
C ALA A 456 39.13 14.75 -24.28
N THR A 457 38.26 15.74 -24.49
CA THR A 457 37.45 16.30 -23.40
C THR A 457 36.27 15.38 -23.07
N LYS A 458 36.23 14.85 -21.85
CA LYS A 458 35.13 14.00 -21.36
C LYS A 458 34.56 14.53 -20.05
N ALA A 459 33.34 14.12 -19.72
CA ALA A 459 32.73 14.42 -18.44
C ALA A 459 33.50 13.77 -17.28
N LEU A 460 33.60 14.48 -16.17
CA LEU A 460 34.15 13.95 -14.93
C LEU A 460 33.15 12.95 -14.33
N VAL A 461 33.61 11.75 -14.04
CA VAL A 461 32.81 10.67 -13.45
C VAL A 461 33.57 10.08 -12.27
N LEU A 462 33.00 10.11 -11.08
CA LEU A 462 33.53 9.42 -9.90
C LEU A 462 33.47 7.90 -10.08
N CYS A 463 34.51 7.21 -9.60
CA CYS A 463 34.59 5.77 -9.59
C CYS A 463 33.47 5.14 -8.73
N THR A 464 33.05 3.94 -9.11
CA THR A 464 32.22 3.09 -8.26
C THR A 464 32.95 2.85 -6.93
N ASN A 465 32.21 2.80 -5.82
CA ASN A 465 32.72 2.73 -4.45
C ASN A 465 33.39 4.02 -3.91
N SER A 466 33.41 5.12 -4.66
CA SER A 466 33.77 6.43 -4.10
C SER A 466 32.73 6.89 -3.07
N THR A 467 33.19 7.56 -2.02
CA THR A 467 32.33 8.12 -0.98
C THR A 467 32.10 9.60 -1.23
N ILE A 468 30.84 10.03 -1.12
CA ILE A 468 30.45 11.43 -1.16
C ILE A 468 29.65 11.78 0.09
N GLU A 469 29.62 13.06 0.43
CA GLU A 469 28.72 13.62 1.42
C GLU A 469 27.83 14.70 0.81
N PHE A 470 26.56 14.76 1.22
CA PHE A 470 25.63 15.82 0.82
C PHE A 470 24.57 16.04 1.90
N ASP A 471 23.82 17.13 1.80
CA ASP A 471 22.74 17.45 2.74
C ASP A 471 21.39 16.99 2.18
N SER A 472 20.76 15.99 2.83
CA SER A 472 19.45 15.46 2.42
C SER A 472 18.31 16.48 2.53
N GLY A 473 18.48 17.55 3.32
CA GLY A 473 17.55 18.68 3.41
C GLY A 473 17.64 19.63 2.20
N LYS A 474 18.74 19.58 1.44
CA LYS A 474 18.99 20.42 0.26
C LYS A 474 18.84 19.67 -1.07
N VAL A 475 18.35 18.44 -1.03
CA VAL A 475 18.10 17.63 -2.23
C VAL A 475 16.94 18.23 -3.01
N LEU A 476 17.17 18.43 -4.31
CA LEU A 476 16.18 18.92 -5.26
C LEU A 476 15.86 17.83 -6.28
N ASN A 477 14.59 17.74 -6.67
CA ASN A 477 14.17 16.96 -7.84
C ASN A 477 14.42 17.82 -9.09
N LEU A 478 15.52 17.58 -9.80
CA LEU A 478 15.92 18.35 -10.98
C LEU A 478 15.68 17.55 -12.26
N ARG A 479 15.41 18.26 -13.36
CA ARG A 479 15.25 17.67 -14.70
C ARG A 479 16.62 17.37 -15.30
N LEU A 480 16.81 16.13 -15.71
CA LEU A 480 17.97 15.67 -16.46
C LEU A 480 17.47 14.95 -17.72
N GLY A 481 17.36 15.69 -18.82
CA GLY A 481 16.64 15.24 -20.01
C GLY A 481 15.15 15.05 -19.68
N ASP A 482 14.56 13.93 -20.09
CA ASP A 482 13.15 13.63 -19.85
C ASP A 482 12.85 13.08 -18.43
N LYS A 483 13.89 12.95 -17.59
CA LYS A 483 13.78 12.39 -16.24
C LYS A 483 13.87 13.48 -15.18
N THR A 484 13.08 13.35 -14.13
CA THR A 484 13.25 14.11 -12.88
C THR A 484 13.98 13.21 -11.88
N LEU A 485 15.13 13.66 -11.37
CA LEU A 485 15.99 12.89 -10.47
C LEU A 485 16.35 13.73 -9.23
N ARG A 486 16.53 13.06 -8.09
CA ARG A 486 17.08 13.66 -6.88
C ARG A 486 18.54 14.03 -7.09
N MET A 487 18.84 15.31 -6.91
CA MET A 487 20.17 15.88 -7.07
C MET A 487 20.53 16.76 -5.89
N ALA A 488 21.80 16.77 -5.52
CA ALA A 488 22.31 17.59 -4.43
C ALA A 488 23.71 18.12 -4.76
N GLU A 489 24.09 19.18 -4.05
CA GLU A 489 25.48 19.57 -3.91
C GLU A 489 26.19 18.54 -3.02
N CYS A 490 27.34 18.04 -3.48
CA CYS A 490 28.09 16.96 -2.88
C CYS A 490 29.56 17.33 -2.71
N THR A 491 30.18 16.78 -1.67
CA THR A 491 31.63 16.80 -1.44
C THR A 491 32.18 15.38 -1.56
N PHE A 492 33.40 15.25 -2.06
CA PHE A 492 34.07 13.95 -2.12
C PHE A 492 34.80 13.66 -0.80
N VAL A 493 34.65 12.44 -0.28
CA VAL A 493 35.34 11.97 0.92
C VAL A 493 36.45 10.99 0.49
N PRO A 494 37.74 11.39 0.57
CA PRO A 494 38.85 10.51 0.25
C PRO A 494 38.88 9.31 1.20
N SER A 495 39.11 8.11 0.65
CA SER A 495 39.33 6.93 1.50
C SER A 495 40.65 7.05 2.24
N THR A 496 40.63 6.77 3.55
CA THR A 496 41.82 6.68 4.42
C THR A 496 42.36 5.26 4.55
N SER A 497 41.63 4.24 4.06
CA SER A 497 42.01 2.82 4.06
C SER A 497 41.37 2.07 2.89
N GLY A 498 42.20 1.46 2.02
CA GLY A 498 41.75 0.72 0.83
C GLY A 498 42.24 1.32 -0.50
N PRO A 499 41.83 0.77 -1.67
CA PRO A 499 42.24 1.29 -2.97
C PRO A 499 41.75 2.75 -3.15
N VAL A 500 42.65 3.62 -3.62
CA VAL A 500 42.37 5.05 -3.86
C VAL A 500 41.23 5.16 -4.88
N THR A 501 40.10 5.74 -4.47
CA THR A 501 39.00 6.07 -5.39
C THR A 501 39.13 7.52 -5.88
N GLY A 502 38.54 7.86 -7.02
CA GLY A 502 38.75 9.16 -7.67
C GLY A 502 37.96 9.30 -8.97
N LEU A 503 38.46 10.09 -9.92
CA LEU A 503 37.82 10.27 -11.23
C LEU A 503 38.23 9.15 -12.20
N LYS A 504 37.28 8.63 -12.97
CA LYS A 504 37.53 7.71 -14.08
C LYS A 504 38.27 8.43 -15.19
N GLU A 505 39.32 7.81 -15.74
CA GLU A 505 40.05 8.28 -16.93
C GLU A 505 40.72 9.67 -16.83
N HIS A 506 40.73 10.28 -15.63
CA HIS A 506 41.28 11.61 -15.40
C HIS A 506 42.27 11.59 -14.22
N THR A 507 43.32 12.42 -14.32
CA THR A 507 44.33 12.61 -13.27
C THR A 507 44.17 13.92 -12.51
N VAL A 508 43.16 14.74 -12.87
CA VAL A 508 42.86 15.99 -12.17
C VAL A 508 42.23 15.70 -10.79
N PRO A 509 42.45 16.57 -9.79
CA PRO A 509 41.77 16.44 -8.50
C PRO A 509 40.25 16.47 -8.64
N VAL A 510 39.55 15.73 -7.77
CA VAL A 510 38.09 15.84 -7.64
C VAL A 510 37.75 17.26 -7.15
N PRO A 511 36.79 17.97 -7.77
CA PRO A 511 36.30 19.25 -7.26
C PRO A 511 35.89 19.17 -5.77
N SER A 512 36.18 20.21 -5.00
CA SER A 512 35.83 20.28 -3.58
C SER A 512 34.33 20.26 -3.32
N SER A 513 33.54 20.79 -4.25
CA SER A 513 32.08 20.69 -4.32
C SER A 513 31.64 20.47 -5.77
N PHE A 514 30.57 19.70 -5.97
CA PHE A 514 29.94 19.46 -7.26
C PHE A 514 28.50 19.02 -7.08
N TRP A 515 27.65 19.23 -8.09
CA TRP A 515 26.30 18.65 -8.09
C TRP A 515 26.30 17.25 -8.68
N ALA A 516 25.47 16.35 -8.14
CA ALA A 516 25.34 15.00 -8.66
C ALA A 516 23.95 14.40 -8.40
N CYS A 517 23.65 13.30 -9.09
CA CYS A 517 22.43 12.52 -8.87
C CYS A 517 22.61 11.63 -7.64
N VAL A 518 21.75 11.81 -6.63
CA VAL A 518 21.83 11.12 -5.33
C VAL A 518 20.73 10.06 -5.13
N GLU A 519 20.15 9.60 -6.23
CA GLU A 519 19.17 8.51 -6.22
C GLU A 519 19.78 7.20 -5.69
N ASP A 520 19.08 6.60 -4.74
CA ASP A 520 19.49 5.38 -4.02
C ASP A 520 18.56 4.18 -4.25
N VAL A 521 17.66 4.28 -5.22
CA VAL A 521 16.68 3.23 -5.55
C VAL A 521 16.71 2.85 -7.03
N SER A 522 16.55 1.56 -7.31
CA SER A 522 16.39 1.04 -8.68
C SER A 522 15.08 1.54 -9.31
N PRO A 523 15.03 1.77 -10.63
CA PRO A 523 16.08 1.51 -11.63
C PRO A 523 17.15 2.61 -11.75
N ASN A 524 16.98 3.75 -11.08
CA ASN A 524 17.89 4.89 -11.17
C ASN A 524 18.91 4.90 -10.02
N LEU A 525 19.52 3.75 -9.69
CA LEU A 525 20.47 3.65 -8.58
C LEU A 525 21.83 4.26 -8.94
N PHE A 526 22.14 5.46 -8.42
CA PHE A 526 23.42 6.13 -8.64
C PHE A 526 24.34 6.10 -7.41
N VAL A 527 23.75 6.10 -6.21
CA VAL A 527 24.48 6.03 -4.94
C VAL A 527 23.80 5.04 -4.00
N LYS A 528 24.47 4.61 -2.94
CA LYS A 528 23.88 3.91 -1.80
C LYS A 528 24.14 4.74 -0.57
N TRP A 529 23.07 5.22 0.08
CA TRP A 529 23.21 5.99 1.31
C TRP A 529 23.72 5.03 2.41
N GLN A 530 24.82 5.40 3.06
CA GLN A 530 25.43 4.61 4.12
C GLN A 530 24.97 5.09 5.49
N ASP A 531 25.12 6.40 5.74
CA ASP A 531 24.80 7.03 7.02
C ASP A 531 24.03 8.32 6.80
N LEU A 532 23.09 8.63 7.69
CA LEU A 532 22.45 9.94 7.80
C LEU A 532 22.64 10.46 9.23
N ILE A 533 23.30 11.62 9.33
CA ILE A 533 23.54 12.33 10.58
C ILE A 533 22.67 13.60 10.55
N PRO A 534 21.63 13.69 11.40
CA PRO A 534 20.81 14.88 11.48
C PRO A 534 21.65 16.13 11.76
N SER A 535 21.33 17.23 11.07
CA SER A 535 22.06 18.50 11.23
C SER A 535 21.38 19.47 12.19
N VAL A 536 20.15 19.16 12.61
CA VAL A 536 19.32 19.95 13.51
C VAL A 536 18.72 19.00 14.55
N PHE A 537 18.79 19.39 15.81
CA PHE A 537 18.19 18.69 16.94
C PHE A 537 17.34 19.66 17.76
N ASP A 538 16.39 19.13 18.51
CA ASP A 538 15.56 19.84 19.50
C ASP A 538 14.67 20.97 18.93
N GLU A 539 14.62 21.10 17.61
CA GLU A 539 13.80 22.07 16.88
C GLU A 539 12.78 21.37 15.97
N VAL A 540 11.67 22.06 15.67
CA VAL A 540 10.68 21.59 14.69
C VAL A 540 11.21 21.82 13.28
N VAL A 541 11.36 20.73 12.53
CA VAL A 541 11.81 20.75 11.15
C VAL A 541 10.60 20.56 10.23
N PRO A 542 10.10 21.62 9.56
CA PRO A 542 9.05 21.48 8.56
C PRO A 542 9.60 20.79 7.31
N MET A 543 8.80 19.93 6.70
CA MET A 543 9.23 19.19 5.51
C MET A 543 8.07 18.69 4.65
N GLY A 544 8.40 17.96 3.58
CA GLY A 544 7.45 17.31 2.69
C GLY A 544 8.00 16.01 2.13
N THR A 545 8.22 15.03 3.01
CA THR A 545 8.77 13.72 2.62
C THR A 545 7.65 12.70 2.56
N ALA A 546 7.45 12.07 1.39
CA ALA A 546 6.51 10.97 1.26
C ALA A 546 6.88 9.80 2.19
N ILE A 547 5.87 9.21 2.82
CA ILE A 547 6.00 8.05 3.71
C ILE A 547 4.87 7.05 3.40
N LYS A 548 5.16 5.76 3.53
CA LYS A 548 4.20 4.68 3.27
C LYS A 548 3.70 4.05 4.56
N ALA A 549 2.48 3.53 4.53
CA ALA A 549 1.94 2.71 5.60
C ALA A 549 2.88 1.54 5.88
N GLY A 550 3.27 1.38 7.14
CA GLY A 550 4.24 0.37 7.58
C GLY A 550 5.70 0.82 7.60
N ASP A 551 6.04 1.99 7.05
CA ASP A 551 7.40 2.55 7.16
C ASP A 551 7.74 2.89 8.62
N PRO A 552 9.00 2.70 9.05
CA PRO A 552 9.45 3.07 10.39
C PRO A 552 9.24 4.56 10.70
N ILE A 553 8.55 4.84 11.82
CA ILE A 553 8.40 6.18 12.39
C ILE A 553 9.46 6.45 13.46
N GLY A 554 9.75 5.47 14.31
CA GLY A 554 10.71 5.58 15.40
C GLY A 554 10.50 4.48 16.44
N TYR A 555 11.13 4.61 17.60
CA TYR A 555 10.99 3.68 18.72
C TYR A 555 10.39 4.39 19.93
N LEU A 556 9.95 3.62 20.93
CA LEU A 556 9.42 4.16 22.18
C LEU A 556 10.51 4.98 22.90
N GLY A 557 10.22 6.24 23.22
CA GLY A 557 11.12 7.07 24.04
C GLY A 557 10.85 6.87 25.52
N LEU A 558 11.89 7.05 26.34
CA LEU A 558 11.74 7.12 27.79
C LEU A 558 10.95 8.37 28.19
N ASN A 559 9.99 8.19 29.10
CA ASN A 559 9.30 9.26 29.77
C ASN A 559 9.24 8.97 31.28
N GLU A 560 9.92 9.79 32.06
CA GLU A 560 9.95 9.73 33.52
C GLU A 560 9.01 10.78 34.12
N ASN A 561 8.12 10.33 35.00
CA ASN A 561 7.17 11.18 35.72
C ASN A 561 7.43 11.11 37.23
N ILE A 562 6.90 12.09 37.95
CA ILE A 562 6.88 12.11 39.41
C ILE A 562 5.93 11.01 39.91
N SER A 563 6.39 10.16 40.82
CA SER A 563 5.57 9.05 41.37
C SER A 563 4.66 9.46 42.55
N GLY A 564 4.79 10.68 43.07
CA GLY A 564 3.95 11.21 44.15
C GLY A 564 4.34 12.63 44.57
N PRO A 565 3.51 13.33 45.38
CA PRO A 565 3.69 14.75 45.71
C PRO A 565 5.01 15.05 46.46
N ASN A 566 5.56 14.04 47.15
CA ASN A 566 6.83 14.14 47.88
C ASN A 566 8.05 13.68 47.04
N GLY A 567 7.84 13.40 45.75
CA GLY A 567 8.87 12.96 44.80
C GLY A 567 8.94 11.44 44.57
N GLY A 568 9.97 11.04 43.81
CA GLY A 568 10.14 9.67 43.30
C GLY A 568 9.98 9.61 41.78
N VAL A 569 10.47 8.55 41.15
CA VAL A 569 10.55 8.45 39.68
C VAL A 569 9.76 7.23 39.22
N SER A 570 8.81 7.45 38.32
CA SER A 570 8.14 6.40 37.56
C SER A 570 8.60 6.50 36.12
N SER A 571 9.26 5.45 35.62
CA SER A 571 9.85 5.43 34.28
C SER A 571 9.06 4.49 33.37
N LYS A 572 8.76 4.94 32.16
CA LYS A 572 8.04 4.15 31.15
C LYS A 572 8.58 4.49 29.77
N TYR A 573 8.81 3.48 28.92
CA TYR A 573 9.05 3.72 27.50
C TYR A 573 7.71 3.79 26.79
N GLN A 574 7.41 4.89 26.11
CA GLN A 574 6.12 5.08 25.45
C GLN A 574 6.19 5.99 24.24
N VAL A 575 5.18 5.89 23.39
CA VAL A 575 4.82 6.87 22.35
C VAL A 575 3.36 7.26 22.58
N HIS A 576 3.04 8.52 22.38
CA HIS A 576 1.65 8.99 22.29
C HIS A 576 1.28 9.09 20.81
N VAL A 577 0.21 8.42 20.39
CA VAL A 577 -0.25 8.37 19.01
C VAL A 577 -1.64 9.00 18.89
N GLU A 578 -1.77 9.99 18.02
CA GLU A 578 -3.05 10.63 17.70
C GLU A 578 -3.40 10.48 16.22
N ILE A 579 -4.72 10.47 15.94
CA ILE A 579 -5.26 10.77 14.62
C ILE A 579 -6.23 11.93 14.80
N PHE A 580 -6.04 13.00 14.04
CA PHE A 580 -6.95 14.14 14.09
C PHE A 580 -7.14 14.81 12.74
N SER A 581 -8.21 15.59 12.61
CA SER A 581 -8.51 16.38 11.42
C SER A 581 -8.89 17.81 11.79
N ALA A 582 -8.33 18.77 11.04
CA ALA A 582 -8.75 20.17 11.04
C ALA A 582 -9.67 20.50 9.85
N ASP A 583 -10.14 19.47 9.15
CA ASP A 583 -11.00 19.63 7.98
C ASP A 583 -12.40 20.07 8.42
N SER A 584 -12.93 21.12 7.79
CA SER A 584 -14.30 21.59 8.06
C SER A 584 -15.36 20.63 7.54
N GLU A 585 -15.00 19.72 6.63
CA GLU A 585 -15.93 18.79 5.97
C GLU A 585 -16.00 17.40 6.63
N VAL A 586 -15.45 17.22 7.84
CA VAL A 586 -15.51 15.93 8.56
C VAL A 586 -16.94 15.37 8.65
N GLU A 587 -17.94 16.20 8.95
CA GLU A 587 -19.34 15.75 9.02
C GLU A 587 -19.86 15.22 7.67
N ILE A 588 -19.40 15.81 6.55
CA ILE A 588 -19.77 15.35 5.20
C ILE A 588 -19.13 14.00 4.92
N PHE A 589 -17.86 13.82 5.33
CA PHE A 589 -17.16 12.55 5.24
C PHE A 589 -17.88 11.44 6.01
N LEU A 590 -18.32 11.71 7.25
CA LEU A 590 -18.99 10.72 8.10
C LEU A 590 -20.35 10.26 7.52
N LYS A 591 -21.01 11.12 6.75
CA LYS A 591 -22.34 10.87 6.14
C LYS A 591 -22.30 10.12 4.82
N ASN A 592 -21.12 9.73 4.33
CA ASN A 592 -20.97 9.04 3.04
C ASN A 592 -21.68 9.78 1.89
N GLN A 593 -21.43 11.08 1.71
CA GLN A 593 -22.17 11.86 0.70
C GLN A 593 -21.94 11.34 -0.74
N ALA A 594 -20.82 10.65 -0.99
CA ALA A 594 -20.59 9.95 -2.25
C ALA A 594 -21.49 8.74 -2.45
N GLY A 595 -22.17 8.21 -1.42
CA GLY A 595 -23.08 7.08 -1.49
C GLY A 595 -22.39 5.77 -1.87
N LEU A 596 -21.17 5.57 -1.38
CA LEU A 596 -20.38 4.36 -1.64
C LEU A 596 -20.96 3.16 -0.91
N LYS A 597 -20.88 1.99 -1.55
CA LYS A 597 -21.42 0.72 -1.03
C LYS A 597 -20.40 -0.42 -1.08
N ASP A 598 -19.21 -0.13 -1.60
CA ASP A 598 -18.07 -1.04 -1.68
C ASP A 598 -17.28 -1.06 -0.35
N GLY A 599 -16.21 -1.86 -0.32
CA GLY A 599 -15.47 -2.14 0.91
C GLY A 599 -16.16 -3.15 1.82
N LYS A 600 -15.83 -3.13 3.13
CA LYS A 600 -16.50 -3.95 4.14
C LYS A 600 -17.98 -3.57 4.19
N GLN A 601 -18.81 -4.61 4.23
CA GLN A 601 -20.25 -4.45 4.40
C GLN A 601 -20.64 -4.94 5.79
N TYR A 602 -21.67 -4.31 6.35
CA TYR A 602 -22.21 -4.60 7.67
C TYR A 602 -23.72 -4.79 7.56
N ILE A 603 -24.23 -5.80 8.27
CA ILE A 603 -25.65 -5.96 8.53
C ILE A 603 -25.99 -5.03 9.70
N HIS A 604 -26.83 -4.03 9.44
CA HIS A 604 -27.38 -3.16 10.46
C HIS A 604 -28.56 -3.85 11.16
N LEU A 605 -28.44 -4.02 12.48
CA LEU A 605 -29.44 -4.66 13.32
C LEU A 605 -29.92 -3.63 14.36
N PRO A 606 -31.03 -2.91 14.11
CA PRO A 606 -31.59 -2.00 15.11
C PRO A 606 -31.97 -2.72 16.41
N ALA A 607 -32.07 -1.98 17.51
CA ALA A 607 -32.69 -2.51 18.73
C ALA A 607 -34.09 -3.09 18.43
N ALA A 608 -34.47 -4.13 19.16
CA ALA A 608 -35.67 -4.94 18.94
C ALA A 608 -35.69 -5.78 17.65
N THR A 609 -34.57 -5.92 16.94
CA THR A 609 -34.46 -6.89 15.82
C THR A 609 -34.75 -8.30 16.31
N ILE A 610 -35.57 -9.03 15.56
CA ILE A 610 -35.98 -10.41 15.84
C ILE A 610 -35.18 -11.37 14.98
N LEU A 611 -34.48 -12.30 15.62
CA LEU A 611 -33.74 -13.38 14.97
C LEU A 611 -34.46 -14.72 15.20
N SER A 612 -34.67 -15.51 14.16
CA SER A 612 -35.26 -16.85 14.29
C SER A 612 -34.20 -17.84 14.78
N LYS A 613 -34.53 -18.79 15.67
CA LYS A 613 -33.59 -19.87 15.97
C LYS A 613 -33.52 -20.87 14.82
N LYS A 614 -32.38 -21.59 14.75
CA LYS A 614 -32.14 -22.63 13.75
C LYS A 614 -32.95 -23.88 14.07
N ALA A 615 -33.56 -24.49 13.05
CA ALA A 615 -34.36 -25.70 13.21
C ALA A 615 -33.58 -26.81 13.97
N PRO A 616 -34.25 -27.58 14.85
CA PRO A 616 -35.71 -27.72 15.03
C PRO A 616 -36.33 -26.68 15.98
N GLN A 617 -35.56 -25.73 16.50
CA GLN A 617 -36.06 -24.72 17.42
C GLN A 617 -36.92 -23.71 16.66
N THR A 618 -38.08 -23.34 17.22
CA THR A 618 -39.05 -22.41 16.61
C THR A 618 -39.11 -21.05 17.32
N ASP A 619 -38.39 -20.91 18.43
CA ASP A 619 -38.32 -19.69 19.21
C ASP A 619 -37.57 -18.56 18.46
N THR A 620 -37.75 -17.33 18.92
CA THR A 620 -37.03 -16.16 18.44
C THR A 620 -36.13 -15.57 19.51
N VAL A 621 -35.08 -14.87 19.09
CA VAL A 621 -34.21 -14.07 19.93
C VAL A 621 -34.43 -12.60 19.57
N VAL A 622 -34.73 -11.76 20.57
CA VAL A 622 -34.89 -10.32 20.39
C VAL A 622 -33.63 -9.61 20.89
N LEU A 623 -33.07 -8.73 20.06
CA LEU A 623 -31.93 -7.91 20.42
C LEU A 623 -32.39 -6.71 21.25
N SER A 624 -31.69 -6.41 22.34
CA SER A 624 -32.00 -5.30 23.23
C SER A 624 -31.32 -4.00 22.77
N LYS A 625 -30.16 -4.10 22.12
CA LYS A 625 -29.39 -2.98 21.60
C LYS A 625 -29.25 -3.05 20.08
N GLU A 626 -28.76 -1.95 19.50
CA GLU A 626 -28.33 -1.89 18.12
C GLU A 626 -26.98 -2.59 17.94
N HIS A 627 -26.81 -3.29 16.81
CA HIS A 627 -25.60 -4.04 16.47
C HIS A 627 -25.23 -3.88 14.99
N PHE A 628 -23.93 -3.99 14.71
CA PHE A 628 -23.38 -3.98 13.35
C PHE A 628 -22.53 -5.22 13.13
N VAL A 629 -23.07 -6.19 12.38
CA VAL A 629 -22.35 -7.45 12.10
C VAL A 629 -21.66 -7.33 10.76
N GLU A 630 -20.33 -7.37 10.76
CA GLU A 630 -19.58 -7.43 9.51
C GLU A 630 -20.03 -8.64 8.68
N LEU A 631 -20.42 -8.42 7.43
CA LEU A 631 -21.10 -9.41 6.59
C LEU A 631 -20.29 -10.71 6.43
N ARG A 632 -18.95 -10.64 6.41
CA ARG A 632 -18.07 -11.82 6.35
C ARG A 632 -18.09 -12.68 7.61
N LYS A 633 -18.49 -12.12 8.76
CA LYS A 633 -18.64 -12.85 10.03
C LYS A 633 -20.01 -13.54 10.12
N ALA A 634 -20.98 -13.13 9.29
CA ALA A 634 -22.27 -13.80 9.18
C ALA A 634 -22.14 -15.09 8.35
N VAL A 635 -22.67 -16.19 8.86
CA VAL A 635 -22.64 -17.48 8.16
C VAL A 635 -23.85 -17.54 7.23
N ALA A 636 -23.60 -17.68 5.93
CA ALA A 636 -24.67 -17.89 4.96
C ALA A 636 -25.28 -19.28 5.14
N PHE A 637 -26.60 -19.34 5.24
CA PHE A 637 -27.36 -20.59 5.36
C PHE A 637 -28.59 -20.52 4.45
N LYS A 638 -29.00 -21.64 3.87
CA LYS A 638 -30.16 -21.71 2.97
C LYS A 638 -31.03 -22.92 3.28
N ASP A 639 -32.33 -22.67 3.37
CA ASP A 639 -33.38 -23.68 3.40
C ASP A 639 -34.48 -23.35 2.36
N ALA A 640 -35.75 -23.24 2.78
CA ALA A 640 -36.81 -22.66 1.96
C ALA A 640 -36.58 -21.16 1.65
N VAL A 641 -35.80 -20.45 2.47
CA VAL A 641 -35.36 -19.07 2.23
C VAL A 641 -33.86 -18.92 2.50
N ASP A 642 -33.28 -17.79 2.06
CA ASP A 642 -31.88 -17.48 2.29
C ASP A 642 -31.72 -16.72 3.63
N TRP A 643 -30.79 -17.17 4.47
CA TRP A 643 -30.52 -16.63 5.80
C TRP A 643 -29.08 -16.16 5.98
N TYR A 644 -28.90 -15.23 6.91
CA TYR A 644 -27.66 -14.98 7.63
C TYR A 644 -27.80 -15.53 9.04
N GLU A 645 -26.97 -16.48 9.42
CA GLU A 645 -26.76 -16.86 10.82
C GLU A 645 -25.77 -15.86 11.43
N ILE A 646 -26.23 -15.14 12.44
CA ILE A 646 -25.51 -14.04 13.08
C ILE A 646 -25.34 -14.31 14.55
N THR A 647 -24.19 -13.90 15.08
CA THR A 647 -23.88 -13.93 16.51
C THR A 647 -23.48 -12.52 16.94
N VAL A 648 -24.14 -12.02 17.98
CA VAL A 648 -23.85 -10.72 18.60
C VAL A 648 -23.73 -10.89 20.11
N VAL A 649 -22.96 -10.03 20.77
CA VAL A 649 -22.98 -9.90 22.23
C VAL A 649 -23.95 -8.79 22.55
N ASP A 650 -25.04 -9.09 23.25
CA ASP A 650 -26.12 -8.15 23.54
C ASP A 650 -26.42 -8.19 25.05
N ASN A 651 -26.10 -7.10 25.75
CA ASN A 651 -26.07 -7.01 27.21
C ASN A 651 -25.09 -8.01 27.85
N GLY A 652 -23.93 -8.22 27.21
CA GLY A 652 -22.90 -9.14 27.70
C GLY A 652 -23.20 -10.62 27.46
N GLU A 653 -24.36 -10.96 26.88
CA GLU A 653 -24.73 -12.33 26.52
C GLU A 653 -24.56 -12.57 25.02
N SER A 654 -23.94 -13.69 24.66
CA SER A 654 -23.84 -14.11 23.25
C SER A 654 -25.19 -14.61 22.75
N LYS A 655 -25.78 -13.87 21.80
CA LYS A 655 -27.05 -14.18 21.15
C LYS A 655 -26.78 -14.61 19.71
N THR A 656 -27.26 -15.79 19.34
CA THR A 656 -27.16 -16.33 17.97
C THR A 656 -28.55 -16.59 17.39
N GLY A 657 -28.75 -16.22 16.13
CA GLY A 657 -29.99 -16.48 15.41
C GLY A 657 -29.89 -16.21 13.91
N LEU A 658 -31.00 -16.42 13.21
CA LEU A 658 -31.13 -16.31 11.77
C LEU A 658 -31.88 -15.03 11.39
N LEU A 659 -31.30 -14.26 10.48
CA LEU A 659 -31.90 -13.10 9.83
C LEU A 659 -32.12 -13.41 8.35
N LYS A 660 -33.32 -13.18 7.82
CA LYS A 660 -33.57 -13.38 6.39
C LYS A 660 -32.71 -12.41 5.58
N LYS A 661 -32.08 -12.88 4.49
CA LYS A 661 -31.25 -12.01 3.64
C LYS A 661 -32.05 -10.86 3.03
N GLU A 662 -33.31 -11.10 2.67
CA GLU A 662 -34.22 -10.09 2.11
C GLU A 662 -34.54 -8.94 3.08
N SER A 663 -34.50 -9.20 4.39
CA SER A 663 -34.73 -8.18 5.42
C SER A 663 -33.45 -7.53 5.92
N ALA A 664 -32.27 -8.00 5.48
CA ALA A 664 -30.99 -7.50 5.95
C ALA A 664 -30.71 -6.12 5.34
N LYS A 665 -30.62 -5.10 6.20
CA LYS A 665 -30.18 -3.77 5.79
C LYS A 665 -28.65 -3.75 5.77
N LEU A 666 -28.07 -3.70 4.58
CA LEU A 666 -26.62 -3.60 4.39
C LEU A 666 -26.17 -2.14 4.35
N ILE A 667 -25.12 -1.84 5.10
CA ILE A 667 -24.37 -0.57 5.04
C ILE A 667 -22.89 -0.87 4.78
N SER A 668 -22.13 0.13 4.37
CA SER A 668 -20.71 0.01 4.06
C SER A 668 -19.82 0.60 5.16
N GLN A 669 -18.52 0.29 5.14
CA GLN A 669 -17.51 0.98 5.97
C GLN A 669 -17.47 2.50 5.77
N HIS A 670 -18.01 3.00 4.66
CA HIS A 670 -18.06 4.42 4.37
C HIS A 670 -19.19 5.13 5.11
N ASP A 671 -20.18 4.40 5.64
CA ASP A 671 -21.30 4.94 6.39
C ASP A 671 -20.95 5.14 7.88
N TRP A 672 -19.92 5.94 8.16
CA TRP A 672 -19.37 6.11 9.52
C TRP A 672 -20.42 6.53 10.56
N GLU A 673 -21.26 7.53 10.23
CA GLU A 673 -22.31 7.98 11.14
C GLU A 673 -23.30 6.85 11.46
N LEU A 674 -23.67 6.05 10.45
CA LEU A 674 -24.53 4.88 10.65
C LEU A 674 -23.83 3.77 11.44
N LEU A 675 -22.51 3.61 11.32
CA LEU A 675 -21.71 2.67 12.11
C LEU A 675 -21.50 3.12 13.56
N GLY A 676 -22.02 4.30 13.94
CA GLY A 676 -21.99 4.82 15.30
C GLY A 676 -20.90 5.86 15.56
N PHE A 677 -20.16 6.32 14.54
CA PHE A 677 -19.20 7.39 14.72
C PHE A 677 -19.90 8.72 14.95
N LYS A 678 -19.57 9.40 16.06
CA LYS A 678 -20.27 10.63 16.48
C LYS A 678 -19.29 11.67 16.99
N ILE A 679 -19.48 12.91 16.55
CA ILE A 679 -18.73 14.04 17.09
C ILE A 679 -19.28 14.36 18.48
N VAL A 680 -18.36 14.48 19.45
CA VAL A 680 -18.62 14.96 20.80
C VAL A 680 -17.91 16.30 20.95
N LYS A 681 -18.66 17.32 21.33
CA LYS A 681 -18.17 18.68 21.52
C LYS A 681 -18.96 19.36 22.62
N GLU A 682 -18.31 20.28 23.32
CA GLU A 682 -19.00 21.08 24.34
C GLU A 682 -19.95 22.07 23.68
N THR A 683 -21.07 22.34 24.33
CA THR A 683 -22.02 23.35 23.87
C THR A 683 -21.70 24.76 24.38
N ASN A 684 -20.83 24.86 25.39
CA ASN A 684 -20.28 26.12 25.88
C ASN A 684 -19.24 26.71 24.89
N GLN A 685 -19.00 28.01 24.96
CA GLN A 685 -17.98 28.69 24.14
C GLN A 685 -16.61 28.80 24.82
N THR A 686 -16.50 28.29 26.06
CA THR A 686 -15.35 28.47 26.94
C THR A 686 -14.52 27.21 27.11
N SER A 687 -14.79 26.16 26.34
CA SER A 687 -14.11 24.87 26.41
C SER A 687 -12.59 25.05 26.42
N ASP A 688 -11.96 24.62 27.51
CA ASP A 688 -10.55 24.88 27.81
C ASP A 688 -9.66 23.64 27.64
N GLY A 689 -10.26 22.52 27.21
CA GLY A 689 -9.59 21.22 27.10
C GLY A 689 -9.83 20.31 28.30
N PHE A 690 -10.42 20.82 29.39
CA PHE A 690 -11.02 19.99 30.42
C PHE A 690 -12.47 19.65 30.01
N LEU A 691 -12.88 18.42 30.29
CA LEU A 691 -14.21 17.90 29.95
C LEU A 691 -15.23 18.38 30.98
N ASP A 692 -16.17 19.21 30.53
CA ASP A 692 -17.33 19.61 31.32
C ASP A 692 -18.56 18.78 30.94
N ILE A 693 -18.80 17.73 31.73
CA ILE A 693 -19.82 16.70 31.45
C ILE A 693 -21.24 17.26 31.28
N ASP A 694 -21.58 18.33 31.99
CA ASP A 694 -22.92 18.93 31.94
C ASP A 694 -23.21 19.62 30.61
N ASP A 695 -22.16 20.07 29.90
CA ASP A 695 -22.24 20.74 28.60
C ASP A 695 -22.18 19.76 27.42
N MET A 696 -22.11 18.44 27.69
CA MET A 696 -22.05 17.37 26.69
C MET A 696 -23.43 16.93 26.18
N PRO A 697 -23.52 16.36 24.97
CA PRO A 697 -24.72 15.68 24.48
C PRO A 697 -25.16 14.50 25.37
N ASP A 698 -26.47 14.26 25.45
CA ASP A 698 -27.06 13.23 26.32
C ASP A 698 -26.53 11.81 26.05
N PHE A 699 -26.25 11.48 24.79
CA PHE A 699 -25.69 10.16 24.45
C PHE A 699 -24.29 9.96 25.05
N PHE A 700 -23.48 11.04 25.13
CA PHE A 700 -22.17 10.98 25.75
C PHE A 700 -22.30 10.88 27.27
N LYS A 701 -23.20 11.65 27.90
CA LYS A 701 -23.49 11.55 29.33
C LYS A 701 -23.89 10.13 29.75
N ALA A 702 -24.69 9.44 28.93
CA ALA A 702 -25.08 8.05 29.16
C ALA A 702 -23.88 7.10 29.13
N ILE A 703 -23.06 7.15 28.07
CA ILE A 703 -21.87 6.30 27.95
C ILE A 703 -20.84 6.65 29.04
N TYR A 704 -20.69 7.93 29.39
CA TYR A 704 -19.81 8.38 30.46
C TYR A 704 -20.26 7.84 31.83
N SER A 705 -21.56 7.72 32.08
CA SER A 705 -22.07 7.04 33.28
C SER A 705 -21.76 5.53 33.28
N ASP A 706 -21.73 4.89 32.11
CA ASP A 706 -21.38 3.48 32.00
C ASP A 706 -19.88 3.21 32.25
N LEU A 707 -19.02 4.23 32.05
CA LEU A 707 -17.59 4.13 32.35
C LEU A 707 -17.33 3.79 33.83
N ASP A 708 -18.00 4.47 34.77
CA ASP A 708 -17.88 4.16 36.21
C ASP A 708 -18.49 2.78 36.53
N LYS A 709 -19.69 2.49 36.02
CA LYS A 709 -20.36 1.19 36.26
C LYS A 709 -19.54 -0.02 35.79
N LEU A 710 -18.85 0.10 34.65
CA LEU A 710 -18.00 -0.94 34.08
C LEU A 710 -16.53 -0.84 34.56
N GLY A 711 -16.20 0.26 35.23
CA GLY A 711 -14.90 0.56 35.80
C GLY A 711 -14.77 0.02 37.22
N ASN A 712 -14.39 0.89 38.16
CA ASN A 712 -14.25 0.52 39.57
C ASN A 712 -15.59 0.63 40.36
N ASN A 713 -16.61 1.25 39.77
CA ASN A 713 -17.96 1.45 40.31
C ASN A 713 -17.95 2.12 41.70
N ASP A 714 -17.10 3.13 41.89
CA ASP A 714 -17.00 3.91 43.12
C ASP A 714 -17.88 5.18 43.12
N GLY A 715 -18.59 5.43 42.03
CA GLY A 715 -19.46 6.59 41.83
C GLY A 715 -18.72 7.82 41.31
N LYS A 716 -17.44 7.70 40.93
CA LYS A 716 -16.61 8.77 40.37
C LYS A 716 -15.93 8.28 39.10
N VAL A 717 -16.23 8.96 37.99
CA VAL A 717 -15.51 8.70 36.73
C VAL A 717 -14.14 9.36 36.75
N THR A 718 -13.10 8.54 36.74
CA THR A 718 -11.68 8.90 36.70
C THR A 718 -10.97 8.18 35.55
N ALA A 719 -9.68 8.48 35.34
CA ALA A 719 -8.86 7.78 34.36
C ALA A 719 -8.59 6.30 34.73
N GLU A 720 -8.80 5.91 35.99
CA GLU A 720 -8.60 4.53 36.48
C GLU A 720 -9.71 3.58 36.02
N ASP A 721 -10.88 4.12 35.67
CA ASP A 721 -12.02 3.34 35.18
C ASP A 721 -11.81 2.79 33.77
N LEU A 722 -11.13 3.55 32.92
CA LEU A 722 -10.91 3.22 31.50
C LEU A 722 -10.24 1.86 31.28
N PRO A 723 -9.08 1.53 31.89
CA PRO A 723 -8.45 0.23 31.64
C PRO A 723 -9.32 -0.97 32.06
N ILE A 724 -10.28 -0.76 32.95
CA ILE A 724 -11.23 -1.80 33.38
C ILE A 724 -12.41 -1.84 32.41
N ALA A 725 -13.09 -0.71 32.18
CA ALA A 725 -14.28 -0.60 31.35
C ALA A 725 -14.00 -0.95 29.87
N LEU A 726 -12.83 -0.58 29.33
CA LEU A 726 -12.44 -0.89 27.94
C LEU A 726 -12.23 -2.39 27.66
N LYS A 727 -12.21 -3.24 28.69
CA LYS A 727 -12.25 -4.71 28.52
C LYS A 727 -13.63 -5.20 28.09
N ASN A 728 -14.68 -4.42 28.36
CA ASN A 728 -16.02 -4.70 27.85
C ASN A 728 -16.08 -4.33 26.36
N LEU A 729 -16.35 -5.31 25.50
CA LEU A 729 -16.35 -5.14 24.05
C LEU A 729 -17.40 -4.13 23.56
N GLU A 730 -18.63 -4.21 24.07
CA GLU A 730 -19.72 -3.28 23.69
C GLU A 730 -19.36 -1.85 24.07
N PHE A 731 -18.86 -1.63 25.29
CA PHE A 731 -18.45 -0.30 25.75
C PHE A 731 -17.30 0.25 24.91
N ARG A 732 -16.25 -0.55 24.70
CA ARG A 732 -15.10 -0.17 23.86
C ARG A 732 -15.52 0.18 22.44
N GLU A 733 -16.45 -0.58 21.86
CA GLU A 733 -16.94 -0.33 20.51
C GLU A 733 -17.60 1.06 20.42
N HIS A 734 -18.46 1.43 21.37
CA HIS A 734 -19.08 2.76 21.38
C HIS A 734 -18.06 3.86 21.68
N TRP A 735 -17.22 3.66 22.70
CA TRP A 735 -16.24 4.64 23.15
C TRP A 735 -15.22 4.99 22.07
N SER A 736 -14.71 3.99 21.35
CA SER A 736 -13.73 4.18 20.27
C SER A 736 -14.29 4.80 18.99
N LYS A 737 -15.61 5.01 18.89
CA LYS A 737 -16.27 5.68 17.76
C LYS A 737 -16.63 7.14 18.06
N LEU A 738 -16.37 7.61 19.28
CA LEU A 738 -16.50 9.02 19.63
C LEU A 738 -15.38 9.82 18.97
N ILE A 739 -15.70 10.97 18.39
CA ILE A 739 -14.76 11.90 17.75
C ILE A 739 -14.79 13.20 18.55
N ALA A 740 -13.73 13.51 19.28
CA ALA A 740 -13.73 14.67 20.16
C ALA A 740 -13.29 15.93 19.42
N ASP A 741 -14.10 16.98 19.50
CA ASP A 741 -13.82 18.30 18.92
C ASP A 741 -13.39 19.24 20.05
N HIS A 742 -12.08 19.34 20.30
CA HIS A 742 -11.54 20.11 21.43
C HIS A 742 -10.18 20.75 21.09
N PRO A 743 -9.71 21.73 21.89
CA PRO A 743 -8.36 22.26 21.77
C PRO A 743 -7.29 21.20 22.02
N THR A 744 -6.32 21.10 21.12
CA THR A 744 -5.16 20.21 21.26
C THR A 744 -4.25 20.62 22.42
N GLU A 745 -3.67 19.65 23.11
CA GLU A 745 -2.72 19.90 24.20
C GLU A 745 -1.40 20.49 23.71
N TRP A 746 -1.02 20.23 22.45
CA TRP A 746 0.27 20.61 21.85
C TRP A 746 0.40 22.08 21.42
N LYS A 747 -0.62 22.90 21.66
CA LYS A 747 -0.67 24.30 21.19
C LYS A 747 -0.26 25.33 22.22
N SER A 748 -0.97 25.41 23.34
CA SER A 748 -0.89 26.59 24.22
C SER A 748 0.05 26.36 25.39
N LYS A 749 0.89 27.35 25.68
CA LYS A 749 1.72 27.44 26.89
C LYS A 749 0.89 27.41 28.16
N SER A 750 1.52 27.02 29.25
CA SER A 750 0.94 26.79 30.58
C SER A 750 0.34 28.03 31.26
N ASP A 751 0.64 29.23 30.76
CA ASP A 751 0.07 30.51 31.20
C ASP A 751 -1.18 30.94 30.41
N ALA A 752 -1.51 30.22 29.33
CA ALA A 752 -2.69 30.50 28.53
C ALA A 752 -3.98 30.25 29.35
N PRO A 753 -5.07 31.00 29.09
CA PRO A 753 -6.33 30.85 29.81
C PRO A 753 -6.87 29.41 29.88
N LYS A 754 -6.58 28.59 28.86
CA LYS A 754 -7.02 27.19 28.81
C LYS A 754 -6.48 26.32 29.97
N TRP A 755 -5.37 26.72 30.58
CA TRP A 755 -4.74 25.99 31.68
C TRP A 755 -5.05 26.59 33.06
N SER A 756 -5.99 27.54 33.16
CA SER A 756 -6.30 28.21 34.43
C SER A 756 -6.70 27.22 35.53
N ARG A 757 -7.52 26.20 35.17
CA ARG A 757 -7.97 25.13 36.07
C ARG A 757 -6.84 24.28 36.65
N LEU A 758 -5.67 24.21 35.98
CA LEU A 758 -4.53 23.44 36.47
C LEU A 758 -4.01 23.95 37.83
N SER A 759 -4.07 25.26 38.05
CA SER A 759 -3.60 25.86 39.31
C SER A 759 -4.54 25.54 40.48
N GLU A 760 -5.84 25.36 40.21
CA GLU A 760 -6.84 24.91 41.19
C GLU A 760 -6.66 23.42 41.49
N LEU A 761 -6.48 22.58 40.46
CA LEU A 761 -6.31 21.12 40.63
C LEU A 761 -5.04 20.73 41.41
N LEU A 762 -4.02 21.58 41.41
CA LEU A 762 -2.73 21.34 42.05
C LEU A 762 -2.41 22.36 43.15
N GLU A 763 -3.44 22.99 43.74
CA GLU A 763 -3.26 24.02 44.78
C GLU A 763 -2.46 23.50 45.99
N ASP A 764 -2.70 22.24 46.37
CA ASP A 764 -2.01 21.56 47.47
C ASP A 764 -0.62 21.00 47.08
N SER A 765 -0.21 21.16 45.82
CA SER A 765 1.04 20.57 45.28
C SER A 765 1.81 21.56 44.40
N PRO A 766 2.28 22.69 44.96
CA PRO A 766 2.92 23.78 44.18
C PRO A 766 4.19 23.33 43.43
N ALA A 767 4.95 22.37 43.96
CA ALA A 767 6.12 21.81 43.28
C ALA A 767 5.72 20.99 42.03
N VAL A 768 4.60 20.24 42.12
CA VAL A 768 4.05 19.48 40.98
C VAL A 768 3.46 20.44 39.96
N LEU A 769 2.72 21.47 40.38
CA LEU A 769 2.20 22.51 39.50
C LEU A 769 3.31 23.18 38.69
N LYS A 770 4.40 23.60 39.35
CA LYS A 770 5.56 24.20 38.66
C LYS A 770 6.13 23.23 37.62
N HIS A 771 6.34 21.98 38.01
CA HIS A 771 6.88 20.95 37.12
C HIS A 771 5.99 20.70 35.89
N GLU A 772 4.67 20.56 36.08
CA GLU A 772 3.74 20.33 34.98
C GLU A 772 3.64 21.55 34.05
N LYS A 773 3.68 22.78 34.58
CA LYS A 773 3.75 24.00 33.75
C LYS A 773 5.00 24.01 32.86
N GLU A 774 6.17 23.69 33.42
CA GLU A 774 7.42 23.57 32.66
C GLU A 774 7.34 22.46 31.59
N ARG A 775 6.69 21.34 31.88
CA ARG A 775 6.50 20.26 30.89
C ARG A 775 5.59 20.70 29.75
N ILE A 776 4.44 21.30 30.06
CA ILE A 776 3.51 21.84 29.05
C ILE A 776 4.26 22.78 28.10
N ASP A 777 5.01 23.74 28.63
CA ASP A 777 5.74 24.72 27.82
C ASP A 777 6.82 24.11 26.93
N LYS A 778 7.39 22.95 27.31
CA LYS A 778 8.40 22.23 26.53
C LYS A 778 7.81 21.23 25.54
N LEU A 779 6.56 20.82 25.72
CA LEU A 779 5.88 19.86 24.85
C LEU A 779 5.17 20.51 23.66
N ILE A 780 4.84 21.80 23.75
CA ILE A 780 4.20 22.49 22.64
C ILE A 780 5.10 22.58 21.40
N PHE A 781 4.46 22.52 20.24
CA PHE A 781 5.10 22.67 18.93
C PHE A 781 4.16 23.26 17.87
N TRP A 782 2.86 23.39 18.16
CA TRP A 782 1.84 23.71 17.16
C TRP A 782 2.09 25.04 16.45
N ASP A 783 2.55 26.06 17.18
CA ASP A 783 2.81 27.38 16.61
C ASP A 783 4.16 27.45 15.84
N ASP A 784 5.02 26.43 15.99
CA ASP A 784 6.25 26.28 15.19
C ASP A 784 5.95 25.69 13.79
N LEU A 785 4.73 25.18 13.57
CA LEU A 785 4.32 24.63 12.29
C LEU A 785 4.10 25.75 11.26
N THR A 786 4.98 25.80 10.26
CA THR A 786 4.96 26.82 9.20
C THR A 786 4.80 26.22 7.81
N GLY A 787 4.41 27.04 6.83
CA GLY A 787 4.27 26.63 5.43
C GLY A 787 3.30 25.45 5.26
N ASN A 788 3.76 24.39 4.60
CA ASN A 788 2.97 23.17 4.33
C ASN A 788 2.67 22.34 5.60
N ALA A 789 3.35 22.61 6.72
CA ALA A 789 3.11 21.94 7.99
C ALA A 789 1.97 22.57 8.80
N LYS A 790 1.51 23.77 8.42
CA LYS A 790 0.41 24.45 9.13
C LYS A 790 -0.87 23.60 9.07
N ILE A 791 -1.52 23.44 10.22
CA ILE A 791 -2.76 22.68 10.38
C ILE A 791 -3.94 23.66 10.49
N GLY A 792 -4.93 23.52 9.60
CA GLY A 792 -6.14 24.33 9.62
C GLY A 792 -5.85 25.85 9.60
N ASP A 793 -6.63 26.61 10.36
CA ASP A 793 -6.41 28.04 10.59
C ASP A 793 -5.24 28.34 11.54
N GLY A 794 -4.74 27.32 12.23
CA GLY A 794 -3.73 27.41 13.29
C GLY A 794 -4.32 27.57 14.70
N GLY A 795 -5.64 27.56 14.86
CA GLY A 795 -6.35 27.73 16.13
C GLY A 795 -6.18 26.56 17.11
N GLY A 796 -5.81 25.37 16.62
CA GLY A 796 -5.54 24.19 17.43
C GLY A 796 -6.77 23.48 17.98
N VAL A 797 -7.97 23.85 17.54
CA VAL A 797 -9.18 23.05 17.78
C VAL A 797 -9.31 22.07 16.63
N VAL A 798 -9.25 20.78 16.92
CA VAL A 798 -9.27 19.71 15.91
C VAL A 798 -10.16 18.55 16.36
N LYS A 799 -10.58 17.74 15.40
CA LYS A 799 -11.41 16.55 15.62
C LYS A 799 -10.52 15.33 15.77
N HIS A 800 -10.40 14.83 17.00
CA HIS A 800 -9.61 13.66 17.35
C HIS A 800 -10.42 12.39 17.10
N PHE A 801 -9.80 11.40 16.45
CA PHE A 801 -10.35 10.08 16.21
C PHE A 801 -9.56 9.06 17.02
N HIS A 802 -10.22 8.02 17.53
CA HIS A 802 -9.51 6.89 18.12
C HIS A 802 -8.61 6.22 17.05
N PRO A 803 -7.27 6.16 17.23
CA PRO A 803 -6.36 5.71 16.17
C PRO A 803 -6.64 4.32 15.63
N ILE A 804 -6.85 3.32 16.52
CA ILE A 804 -7.11 1.93 16.12
C ILE A 804 -8.46 1.76 15.42
N SER A 805 -9.54 2.36 15.94
CA SER A 805 -10.88 2.28 15.34
C SER A 805 -10.94 2.95 13.96
N PHE A 806 -10.32 4.13 13.83
CA PHE A 806 -10.21 4.85 12.56
C PHE A 806 -9.47 4.03 11.50
N VAL A 807 -8.29 3.51 11.84
CA VAL A 807 -7.49 2.66 10.94
C VAL A 807 -8.25 1.38 10.61
N CYS A 808 -8.85 0.71 11.60
CA CYS A 808 -9.62 -0.52 11.38
C CYS A 808 -10.76 -0.30 10.38
N ASN A 809 -11.50 0.81 10.47
CA ASN A 809 -12.60 1.08 9.56
C ASN A 809 -12.13 1.38 8.12
N LEU A 810 -10.96 2.02 7.95
CA LEU A 810 -10.39 2.35 6.64
C LEU A 810 -9.52 1.24 6.03
N MET A 811 -8.96 0.36 6.86
CA MET A 811 -8.29 -0.84 6.37
C MET A 811 -9.28 -1.62 5.54
N ALA A 812 -8.94 -1.80 4.26
CA ALA A 812 -9.69 -2.66 3.37
C ALA A 812 -9.98 -3.96 4.10
N GLY A 813 -11.25 -4.37 4.17
CA GLY A 813 -11.58 -5.71 4.59
C GLY A 813 -10.67 -6.63 3.80
N VAL A 814 -9.89 -7.46 4.50
CA VAL A 814 -8.99 -8.45 3.88
C VAL A 814 -9.86 -9.53 3.24
N GLY A 815 -10.63 -9.12 2.24
CA GLY A 815 -11.43 -9.92 1.35
C GLY A 815 -10.96 -9.51 -0.02
N VAL A 816 -10.10 -10.33 -0.61
CA VAL A 816 -9.66 -10.10 -1.98
C VAL A 816 -10.91 -10.17 -2.87
N LYS A 817 -11.08 -9.19 -3.75
CA LYS A 817 -12.06 -9.27 -4.83
C LYS A 817 -11.30 -9.57 -6.12
N LEU A 818 -11.57 -10.72 -6.73
CA LEU A 818 -11.02 -11.03 -8.04
C LEU A 818 -11.63 -10.07 -9.07
N THR A 819 -10.80 -9.58 -9.99
CA THR A 819 -11.25 -8.76 -11.11
C THR A 819 -10.78 -9.37 -12.42
N LEU A 820 -11.48 -9.05 -13.52
CA LEU A 820 -11.05 -9.48 -14.85
C LEU A 820 -9.63 -8.98 -15.17
N ALA A 821 -9.28 -7.76 -14.74
CA ALA A 821 -7.95 -7.21 -14.91
C ALA A 821 -6.86 -8.06 -14.23
N MET A 822 -7.13 -8.55 -13.01
CA MET A 822 -6.23 -9.48 -12.32
C MET A 822 -6.06 -10.78 -13.10
N LEU A 823 -7.17 -11.41 -13.54
CA LEU A 823 -7.09 -12.65 -14.30
C LEU A 823 -6.42 -12.48 -15.67
N LYS A 824 -6.54 -11.32 -16.30
CA LYS A 824 -5.83 -10.98 -17.54
C LYS A 824 -4.32 -10.83 -17.35
N LYS A 825 -3.84 -10.52 -16.15
CA LYS A 825 -2.41 -10.57 -15.84
C LYS A 825 -1.91 -12.01 -15.66
N VAL A 826 -2.77 -12.89 -15.13
CA VAL A 826 -2.47 -14.33 -15.00
C VAL A 826 -2.48 -15.02 -16.36
N PHE A 827 -3.56 -14.84 -17.13
CA PHE A 827 -3.83 -15.45 -18.44
C PHE A 827 -3.82 -14.36 -19.52
N THR A 828 -2.66 -14.06 -20.07
CA THR A 828 -2.50 -12.85 -20.92
C THR A 828 -3.14 -13.03 -22.29
N THR A 829 -3.28 -14.28 -22.76
CA THR A 829 -3.96 -14.64 -24.01
C THR A 829 -5.34 -15.26 -23.81
N GLY A 830 -5.83 -15.42 -22.57
CA GLY A 830 -7.13 -16.03 -22.28
C GLY A 830 -8.32 -15.19 -22.76
N ASP A 831 -9.43 -15.83 -23.09
CA ASP A 831 -10.66 -15.14 -23.53
C ASP A 831 -11.28 -14.29 -22.40
N SER A 832 -11.58 -13.02 -22.68
CA SER A 832 -12.08 -12.08 -21.67
C SER A 832 -13.44 -12.50 -21.09
N SER A 833 -14.33 -13.06 -21.91
CA SER A 833 -15.67 -13.44 -21.47
C SER A 833 -15.60 -14.65 -20.52
N LYS A 834 -14.81 -15.66 -20.87
CA LYS A 834 -14.60 -16.83 -20.01
C LYS A 834 -13.90 -16.46 -18.70
N LEU A 835 -12.91 -15.58 -18.74
CA LEU A 835 -12.26 -15.08 -17.52
C LEU A 835 -13.23 -14.26 -16.66
N GLN A 836 -14.14 -13.47 -17.25
CA GLN A 836 -15.17 -12.77 -16.48
C GLN A 836 -16.13 -13.76 -15.80
N GLN A 837 -16.57 -14.81 -16.49
CA GLN A 837 -17.40 -15.86 -15.88
C GLN A 837 -16.68 -16.56 -14.72
N LEU A 838 -15.36 -16.76 -14.79
CA LEU A 838 -14.57 -17.29 -13.68
C LEU A 838 -14.56 -16.33 -12.49
N VAL A 839 -14.42 -15.02 -12.73
CA VAL A 839 -14.50 -13.99 -11.68
C VAL A 839 -15.87 -14.03 -11.01
N ASP A 840 -16.93 -14.08 -11.80
CA ASP A 840 -18.32 -14.07 -11.33
C ASP A 840 -18.67 -15.33 -10.53
N GLU A 841 -18.07 -16.48 -10.88
CA GLU A 841 -18.26 -17.72 -10.14
C GLU A 841 -17.51 -17.74 -8.79
N LEU A 842 -16.28 -17.24 -8.75
CA LEU A 842 -15.44 -17.32 -7.54
C LEU A 842 -15.79 -16.25 -6.51
N ASN A 843 -15.99 -15.01 -6.94
CA ASN A 843 -16.16 -13.85 -6.04
C ASN A 843 -17.23 -14.01 -4.96
N PRO A 844 -18.43 -14.54 -5.25
CA PRO A 844 -19.49 -14.65 -4.24
C PRO A 844 -19.15 -15.55 -3.06
N ARG A 845 -18.13 -16.41 -3.17
CA ARG A 845 -17.83 -17.47 -2.21
C ARG A 845 -16.34 -17.64 -1.88
N LEU A 846 -15.51 -16.63 -2.12
CA LEU A 846 -14.05 -16.72 -1.89
C LEU A 846 -13.68 -17.18 -0.47
N ALA A 847 -14.41 -16.73 0.56
CA ALA A 847 -14.20 -17.14 1.95
C ALA A 847 -14.54 -18.63 2.18
N GLU A 848 -15.65 -19.10 1.63
CA GLU A 848 -16.04 -20.52 1.68
C GLU A 848 -15.03 -21.39 0.92
N TYR A 849 -14.53 -20.89 -0.21
CA TYR A 849 -13.55 -21.57 -1.06
C TYR A 849 -12.12 -21.55 -0.52
N LYS A 850 -11.86 -20.84 0.59
CA LYS A 850 -10.51 -20.61 1.11
C LYS A 850 -9.60 -20.05 0.02
N LEU A 851 -10.11 -19.05 -0.71
CA LEU A 851 -9.45 -18.26 -1.75
C LEU A 851 -9.59 -16.76 -1.43
N ASP A 852 -9.65 -16.44 -0.15
CA ASP A 852 -9.98 -15.14 0.44
C ASP A 852 -8.75 -14.30 0.81
N THR A 853 -7.54 -14.84 0.62
CA THR A 853 -6.29 -14.10 0.85
C THR A 853 -5.46 -13.98 -0.43
N PRO A 854 -4.68 -12.89 -0.59
CA PRO A 854 -3.80 -12.73 -1.75
C PRO A 854 -2.83 -13.90 -1.93
N LEU A 855 -2.34 -14.45 -0.81
CA LEU A 855 -1.39 -15.57 -0.80
C LEU A 855 -2.04 -16.87 -1.29
N ARG A 856 -3.25 -17.20 -0.82
CA ARG A 856 -4.00 -18.38 -1.27
C ARG A 856 -4.32 -18.29 -2.76
N LEU A 857 -4.78 -17.13 -3.22
CA LEU A 857 -5.03 -16.88 -4.65
C LEU A 857 -3.77 -17.01 -5.49
N SER A 858 -2.63 -16.52 -4.99
CA SER A 858 -1.35 -16.63 -5.68
C SER A 858 -0.91 -18.09 -5.83
N HIS A 859 -1.00 -18.89 -4.77
CA HIS A 859 -0.74 -20.33 -4.83
C HIS A 859 -1.71 -21.05 -5.77
N PHE A 860 -3.01 -20.77 -5.67
CA PHE A 860 -4.03 -21.40 -6.50
C PHE A 860 -3.82 -21.10 -8.00
N PHE A 861 -3.71 -19.82 -8.37
CA PHE A 861 -3.58 -19.42 -9.77
C PHE A 861 -2.20 -19.72 -10.36
N ALA A 862 -1.13 -19.77 -9.56
CA ALA A 862 0.17 -20.26 -10.05
C ALA A 862 0.09 -21.71 -10.54
N GLN A 863 -0.69 -22.55 -9.84
CA GLN A 863 -0.91 -23.94 -10.23
C GLN A 863 -1.81 -24.03 -11.47
N VAL A 864 -2.98 -23.38 -11.42
CA VAL A 864 -3.94 -23.37 -12.53
C VAL A 864 -3.31 -22.85 -13.83
N ARG A 865 -2.50 -21.78 -13.75
CA ARG A 865 -1.83 -21.19 -14.91
C ARG A 865 -0.90 -22.16 -15.65
N ILE A 866 -0.34 -23.15 -14.95
CA ILE A 866 0.46 -24.21 -15.57
C ILE A 866 -0.43 -25.31 -16.14
N GLU A 867 -1.54 -25.66 -15.49
CA GLU A 867 -2.46 -26.72 -15.95
C GLU A 867 -3.21 -26.35 -17.23
N VAL A 868 -3.72 -25.12 -17.34
CA VAL A 868 -4.55 -24.69 -18.49
C VAL A 868 -3.81 -23.79 -19.48
N GLY A 869 -2.54 -23.52 -19.22
CA GLY A 869 -1.71 -22.63 -20.03
C GLY A 869 -2.19 -21.17 -20.04
N ASP A 870 -1.56 -20.37 -20.89
CA ASP A 870 -1.82 -18.92 -20.95
C ASP A 870 -3.16 -18.57 -21.59
N GLY A 871 -3.60 -19.40 -22.55
CA GLY A 871 -4.85 -19.23 -23.27
C GLY A 871 -6.09 -19.69 -22.50
N TYR A 872 -5.93 -20.16 -21.25
CA TYR A 872 -7.04 -20.65 -20.42
C TYR A 872 -7.80 -21.81 -21.09
N ALA A 873 -7.06 -22.82 -21.54
CA ALA A 873 -7.62 -23.98 -22.22
C ALA A 873 -8.15 -25.02 -21.21
N LEU A 874 -9.48 -25.14 -21.11
CA LEU A 874 -10.17 -26.00 -20.14
C LEU A 874 -10.26 -27.48 -20.53
N VAL A 875 -9.72 -27.87 -21.69
CA VAL A 875 -9.76 -29.24 -22.20
C VAL A 875 -8.37 -29.62 -22.66
N GLU A 876 -7.89 -30.80 -22.27
CA GLU A 876 -6.61 -31.29 -22.77
C GLU A 876 -6.65 -31.49 -24.29
N SER A 877 -5.51 -31.24 -24.94
CA SER A 877 -5.28 -31.67 -26.32
C SER A 877 -4.38 -32.90 -26.33
N LEU A 878 -4.84 -33.95 -27.01
CA LEU A 878 -4.09 -35.19 -27.20
C LEU A 878 -3.43 -35.24 -28.57
N SER A 879 -3.24 -34.08 -29.21
CA SER A 879 -2.59 -33.97 -30.52
C SER A 879 -1.07 -34.04 -30.40
N TYR A 880 -0.55 -35.22 -30.04
CA TYR A 880 0.88 -35.50 -29.91
C TYR A 880 1.47 -36.09 -31.17
N ARG A 881 2.73 -35.74 -31.47
CA ARG A 881 3.53 -36.50 -32.45
C ARG A 881 3.82 -37.91 -31.93
N PRO A 882 4.00 -38.91 -32.82
CA PRO A 882 4.29 -40.28 -32.43
C PRO A 882 5.41 -40.42 -31.39
N GLU A 883 6.49 -39.63 -31.51
CA GLU A 883 7.64 -39.72 -30.61
C GLU A 883 7.33 -39.20 -29.20
N LYS A 884 6.30 -38.36 -29.05
CA LYS A 884 5.85 -37.82 -27.76
C LYS A 884 4.80 -38.71 -27.09
N LEU A 885 4.07 -39.52 -27.85
CA LEU A 885 3.08 -40.47 -27.31
C LEU A 885 3.73 -41.55 -26.45
N THR A 886 5.02 -41.86 -26.67
CA THR A 886 5.80 -42.82 -25.87
C THR A 886 5.88 -42.46 -24.38
N LYS A 887 5.51 -41.24 -23.98
CA LYS A 887 5.34 -40.87 -22.56
C LYS A 887 4.20 -41.62 -21.87
N PHE A 888 3.21 -42.09 -22.63
CA PHE A 888 2.16 -42.96 -22.12
C PHE A 888 2.64 -44.42 -22.18
N SER A 889 2.54 -45.13 -21.06
CA SER A 889 3.00 -46.53 -20.93
C SER A 889 2.47 -47.44 -22.05
N TYR A 890 1.21 -47.27 -22.43
CA TYR A 890 0.58 -48.03 -23.50
C TYR A 890 1.31 -47.89 -24.85
N PHE A 891 1.61 -46.64 -25.25
CA PHE A 891 2.23 -46.31 -26.52
C PHE A 891 3.75 -46.53 -26.51
N SER A 892 4.39 -46.46 -25.34
CA SER A 892 5.78 -46.89 -25.17
C SER A 892 5.97 -48.35 -25.54
N ALA A 893 5.00 -49.21 -25.15
CA ALA A 893 4.99 -50.62 -25.50
C ALA A 893 4.49 -50.92 -26.94
N ARG A 894 3.91 -49.93 -27.62
CA ARG A 894 3.24 -50.06 -28.94
C ARG A 894 3.56 -48.86 -29.85
N PRO A 895 4.83 -48.69 -30.26
CA PRO A 895 5.24 -47.56 -31.09
C PRO A 895 4.55 -47.52 -32.45
N GLU A 896 4.11 -48.67 -32.98
CA GLU A 896 3.31 -48.76 -34.20
C GLU A 896 1.96 -48.07 -34.07
N GLU A 897 1.29 -48.18 -32.91
CA GLU A 897 0.04 -47.47 -32.65
C GLU A 897 0.26 -45.99 -32.38
N ALA A 898 1.42 -45.62 -31.83
CA ALA A 898 1.81 -44.21 -31.69
C ALA A 898 1.97 -43.54 -33.07
N ASP A 899 2.58 -44.26 -34.03
CA ASP A 899 2.69 -43.80 -35.41
C ASP A 899 1.32 -43.75 -36.12
N LEU A 900 0.46 -44.74 -35.87
CA LEU A 900 -0.86 -44.81 -36.48
C LEU A 900 -1.77 -43.66 -36.05
N TYR A 901 -1.81 -43.32 -34.76
CA TYR A 901 -2.76 -42.35 -34.23
C TYR A 901 -2.18 -40.95 -33.98
N GLY A 902 -0.85 -40.82 -33.93
CA GLY A 902 -0.18 -39.54 -33.65
C GLY A 902 -0.36 -38.48 -34.74
N TYR A 903 -0.09 -37.23 -34.42
CA TYR A 903 -0.09 -36.12 -35.37
C TYR A 903 1.18 -36.12 -36.22
N LYS A 904 1.03 -36.08 -37.55
CA LYS A 904 2.13 -35.89 -38.51
C LYS A 904 1.81 -34.69 -39.41
N PRO A 905 2.55 -33.57 -39.29
CA PRO A 905 2.26 -32.36 -40.06
C PRO A 905 2.21 -32.61 -41.55
N GLY A 906 1.14 -32.16 -42.20
CA GLY A 906 0.93 -32.33 -43.65
C GLY A 906 0.61 -33.76 -44.10
N ILE A 907 0.54 -34.73 -43.17
CA ILE A 907 0.29 -36.15 -43.48
C ILE A 907 -0.98 -36.64 -42.79
N GLN A 908 -1.09 -36.49 -41.47
CA GLN A 908 -2.25 -36.96 -40.70
C GLN A 908 -2.51 -36.10 -39.46
N SER A 909 -3.78 -35.83 -39.20
CA SER A 909 -4.22 -35.29 -37.92
C SER A 909 -4.18 -36.37 -36.85
N ALA A 910 -3.92 -36.00 -35.58
CA ALA A 910 -3.99 -36.97 -34.50
C ALA A 910 -5.41 -37.51 -34.31
N ASN A 911 -5.54 -38.83 -34.14
CA ASN A 911 -6.77 -39.44 -33.69
C ASN A 911 -6.84 -39.39 -32.16
N GLN A 912 -7.23 -38.23 -31.64
CA GLN A 912 -7.23 -37.95 -30.20
C GLN A 912 -8.14 -38.89 -29.40
N VAL A 913 -9.24 -39.37 -29.99
CA VAL A 913 -10.16 -40.33 -29.36
C VAL A 913 -9.44 -41.66 -29.13
N GLU A 914 -8.81 -42.20 -30.17
CA GLU A 914 -8.07 -43.46 -30.07
C GLU A 914 -6.85 -43.33 -29.15
N ILE A 915 -6.20 -42.15 -29.14
CA ILE A 915 -5.12 -41.84 -28.20
C ILE A 915 -5.61 -41.88 -26.76
N ALA A 916 -6.69 -41.16 -26.44
CA ALA A 916 -7.22 -41.10 -25.08
C ALA A 916 -7.67 -42.48 -24.57
N ASN A 917 -8.43 -43.19 -25.41
CA ASN A 917 -8.96 -44.51 -25.09
C ASN A 917 -7.85 -45.54 -24.85
N ARG A 918 -6.65 -45.34 -25.39
CA ARG A 918 -5.47 -46.20 -25.16
C ARG A 918 -4.60 -45.70 -24.01
N ALA A 919 -4.28 -44.42 -23.98
CA ALA A 919 -3.44 -43.84 -22.94
C ALA A 919 -4.07 -44.01 -21.54
N TYR A 920 -5.39 -43.85 -21.43
CA TYR A 920 -6.11 -43.84 -20.16
C TYR A 920 -6.97 -45.08 -19.91
N ASN A 921 -6.76 -46.20 -20.63
CA ASN A 921 -7.53 -47.42 -20.39
C ASN A 921 -7.18 -48.07 -19.04
N GLY A 922 -8.17 -48.64 -18.35
CA GLY A 922 -7.98 -49.23 -17.02
C GLY A 922 -7.41 -50.64 -16.98
N VAL A 923 -6.95 -51.20 -18.11
CA VAL A 923 -6.38 -52.56 -18.17
C VAL A 923 -4.87 -52.53 -18.38
N SER A 924 -4.43 -51.81 -19.41
CA SER A 924 -3.03 -51.72 -19.86
C SER A 924 -2.47 -50.29 -19.83
N GLY A 925 -3.30 -49.30 -19.48
CA GLY A 925 -2.95 -47.89 -19.31
C GLY A 925 -2.79 -47.55 -17.84
N VAL A 926 -3.62 -46.64 -17.32
CA VAL A 926 -3.59 -46.16 -15.93
C VAL A 926 -4.78 -46.76 -15.16
N THR A 927 -4.51 -47.79 -14.35
CA THR A 927 -5.54 -48.55 -13.61
C THR A 927 -6.28 -47.71 -12.57
N ASP A 928 -5.60 -46.74 -11.97
CA ASP A 928 -6.14 -45.94 -10.86
C ASP A 928 -7.18 -44.89 -11.29
N LEU A 929 -7.37 -44.70 -12.60
CA LEU A 929 -8.38 -43.78 -13.15
C LEU A 929 -9.81 -44.35 -13.11
N GLY A 930 -9.97 -45.65 -12.83
CA GLY A 930 -11.28 -46.32 -12.79
C GLY A 930 -11.98 -46.42 -14.15
N ASN A 931 -11.27 -46.18 -15.25
CA ASN A 931 -11.78 -46.31 -16.61
C ASN A 931 -11.94 -47.78 -17.00
N GLY A 932 -12.88 -48.07 -17.91
CA GLY A 932 -12.98 -49.39 -18.55
C GLY A 932 -11.83 -49.71 -19.51
N ASN A 933 -11.96 -50.83 -20.23
CA ASN A 933 -11.07 -51.20 -21.32
C ASN A 933 -11.20 -50.22 -22.51
N ILE A 934 -10.35 -50.36 -23.54
CA ILE A 934 -10.34 -49.46 -24.72
C ILE A 934 -11.74 -49.35 -25.37
N ALA A 935 -12.46 -50.48 -25.47
CA ALA A 935 -13.79 -50.53 -26.09
C ALA A 935 -14.89 -49.78 -25.31
N SER A 936 -14.67 -49.49 -24.02
CA SER A 936 -15.62 -48.70 -23.22
C SER A 936 -15.73 -47.23 -23.66
N GLY A 937 -14.70 -46.70 -24.35
CA GLY A 937 -14.62 -45.28 -24.69
C GLY A 937 -14.33 -44.36 -23.50
N ASP A 938 -14.06 -44.92 -22.31
CA ASP A 938 -13.89 -44.15 -21.07
C ASP A 938 -12.68 -43.23 -21.10
N GLY A 939 -11.60 -43.62 -21.77
CA GLY A 939 -10.40 -42.80 -21.85
C GLY A 939 -10.66 -41.46 -22.52
N TRP A 940 -11.43 -41.44 -23.61
CA TRP A 940 -11.87 -40.20 -24.26
C TRP A 940 -12.97 -39.50 -23.46
N LYS A 941 -13.95 -40.25 -22.95
CA LYS A 941 -15.09 -39.68 -22.23
C LYS A 941 -14.65 -38.90 -20.98
N TYR A 942 -13.73 -39.45 -20.19
CA TYR A 942 -13.21 -38.85 -18.95
C TYR A 942 -11.79 -38.32 -19.09
N ARG A 943 -11.44 -37.80 -20.28
CA ARG A 943 -10.22 -37.02 -20.50
C ARG A 943 -10.18 -35.77 -19.60
N GLY A 944 -8.98 -35.20 -19.43
CA GLY A 944 -8.69 -33.99 -18.66
C GLY A 944 -9.56 -32.81 -19.05
N ARG A 945 -10.30 -32.29 -18.06
CA ARG A 945 -11.12 -31.06 -18.19
C ARG A 945 -11.03 -30.16 -16.96
N GLY A 946 -11.38 -28.88 -17.15
CA GLY A 946 -11.45 -27.86 -16.12
C GLY A 946 -10.08 -27.30 -15.71
N LEU A 947 -10.08 -26.43 -14.69
CA LEU A 947 -8.88 -25.67 -14.28
C LEU A 947 -7.73 -26.50 -13.75
N LYS A 948 -8.00 -27.76 -13.39
CA LYS A 948 -7.02 -28.68 -12.84
C LYS A 948 -6.98 -30.03 -13.57
N GLN A 949 -7.48 -30.06 -14.81
CA GLN A 949 -7.43 -31.23 -15.69
C GLN A 949 -7.95 -32.53 -15.00
N LEU A 950 -9.18 -32.48 -14.48
CA LEU A 950 -9.84 -33.65 -13.86
C LEU A 950 -9.93 -34.78 -14.89
N THR A 951 -9.33 -35.93 -14.59
CA THR A 951 -9.15 -37.05 -15.53
C THR A 951 -9.54 -38.38 -14.89
N GLY A 952 -10.22 -39.26 -15.62
CA GLY A 952 -10.60 -40.62 -15.22
C GLY A 952 -11.97 -40.74 -14.53
N ARG A 953 -12.71 -41.79 -14.87
CA ARG A 953 -14.07 -42.07 -14.36
C ARG A 953 -14.13 -42.00 -12.83
N TYR A 954 -13.14 -42.55 -12.12
CA TYR A 954 -13.09 -42.51 -10.66
C TYR A 954 -13.16 -41.08 -10.12
N ASN A 955 -12.38 -40.16 -10.70
CA ASN A 955 -12.32 -38.77 -10.24
C ASN A 955 -13.61 -37.99 -10.58
N TYR A 956 -14.23 -38.26 -11.73
CA TYR A 956 -15.53 -37.69 -12.07
C TYR A 956 -16.65 -38.21 -11.15
N THR A 957 -16.63 -39.49 -10.78
CA THR A 957 -17.55 -40.07 -9.80
C THR A 957 -17.36 -39.42 -8.42
N GLN A 958 -16.12 -39.28 -7.96
CA GLN A 958 -15.81 -38.63 -6.69
C GLN A 958 -16.27 -37.17 -6.66
N PHE A 959 -16.06 -36.43 -7.74
CA PHE A 959 -16.55 -35.06 -7.83
C PHE A 959 -18.09 -35.02 -7.82
N THR A 960 -18.75 -35.90 -8.57
CA THR A 960 -20.22 -36.01 -8.61
C THR A 960 -20.81 -36.30 -7.23
N SER A 961 -20.28 -37.30 -6.51
CA SER A 961 -20.82 -37.70 -5.21
C SER A 961 -20.67 -36.63 -4.13
N LEU A 962 -19.58 -35.86 -4.16
CA LEU A 962 -19.27 -34.86 -3.13
C LEU A 962 -19.66 -33.44 -3.54
N TYR A 963 -20.10 -33.22 -4.78
CA TYR A 963 -20.53 -31.91 -5.26
C TYR A 963 -21.60 -31.26 -4.37
N PRO A 964 -22.65 -31.98 -3.91
CA PRO A 964 -23.70 -31.38 -3.09
C PRO A 964 -23.21 -30.93 -1.70
N GLU A 965 -22.06 -31.42 -1.22
CA GLU A 965 -21.50 -31.02 0.09
C GLU A 965 -21.01 -29.57 0.09
N ILE A 966 -20.51 -29.09 -1.06
CA ILE A 966 -19.99 -27.73 -1.22
C ILE A 966 -21.02 -26.82 -1.91
N TRP A 967 -21.88 -27.37 -2.76
CA TRP A 967 -22.95 -26.65 -3.45
C TRP A 967 -24.33 -27.27 -3.13
N PRO A 968 -24.84 -27.09 -1.90
CA PRO A 968 -26.13 -27.64 -1.51
C PRO A 968 -27.25 -27.05 -2.36
N GLY A 969 -28.16 -27.92 -2.81
CA GLY A 969 -29.28 -27.57 -3.70
C GLY A 969 -29.01 -27.75 -5.19
N GLU A 970 -27.78 -28.10 -5.59
CA GLU A 970 -27.45 -28.50 -6.97
C GLU A 970 -27.12 -30.00 -7.02
N ASN A 971 -27.85 -30.76 -7.84
CA ASN A 971 -27.59 -32.19 -8.07
C ASN A 971 -27.17 -32.41 -9.53
N THR A 972 -25.87 -32.27 -9.79
CA THR A 972 -25.29 -32.38 -11.14
C THR A 972 -24.49 -33.66 -11.26
N ASP A 973 -24.79 -34.47 -12.27
CA ASP A 973 -24.06 -35.72 -12.55
C ASP A 973 -22.98 -35.50 -13.63
N PHE A 974 -21.72 -35.41 -13.19
CA PHE A 974 -20.57 -35.24 -14.07
C PHE A 974 -20.09 -36.57 -14.69
N VAL A 975 -20.54 -37.72 -14.19
CA VAL A 975 -20.24 -39.03 -14.81
C VAL A 975 -21.05 -39.19 -16.09
N SER A 976 -22.33 -38.84 -16.02
CA SER A 976 -23.22 -38.84 -17.19
C SER A 976 -22.92 -37.67 -18.12
N ASN A 977 -22.54 -36.50 -17.58
CA ASN A 977 -22.31 -35.26 -18.33
C ASN A 977 -20.89 -34.68 -18.11
N PRO A 978 -19.82 -35.37 -18.55
CA PRO A 978 -18.45 -34.94 -18.28
C PRO A 978 -18.06 -33.62 -18.99
N ASP A 979 -18.74 -33.27 -20.09
CA ASP A 979 -18.48 -32.05 -20.85
C ASP A 979 -18.89 -30.77 -20.11
N LEU A 980 -19.67 -30.86 -19.03
CA LEU A 980 -19.97 -29.70 -18.18
C LEU A 980 -18.69 -29.06 -17.61
N LEU A 981 -17.64 -29.85 -17.39
CA LEU A 981 -16.34 -29.35 -16.91
C LEU A 981 -15.58 -28.49 -17.92
N GLU A 982 -16.09 -28.36 -19.15
CA GLU A 982 -15.58 -27.41 -20.16
C GLU A 982 -16.18 -26.00 -19.98
N GLU A 983 -17.25 -25.87 -19.17
CA GLU A 983 -17.86 -24.59 -18.83
C GLU A 983 -17.10 -23.90 -17.68
N PRO A 984 -16.87 -22.57 -17.72
CA PRO A 984 -16.12 -21.86 -16.69
C PRO A 984 -16.64 -22.09 -15.25
N LYS A 985 -17.96 -22.14 -15.06
CA LYS A 985 -18.61 -22.43 -13.77
C LYS A 985 -18.09 -23.76 -13.18
N TYR A 986 -18.29 -24.86 -13.89
CA TYR A 986 -17.97 -26.19 -13.37
C TYR A 986 -16.46 -26.48 -13.41
N ALA A 987 -15.72 -25.86 -14.35
CA ALA A 987 -14.26 -25.85 -14.36
C ALA A 987 -13.66 -25.22 -13.11
N ALA A 988 -14.23 -24.10 -12.64
CA ALA A 988 -13.82 -23.45 -11.39
C ALA A 988 -14.13 -24.33 -10.18
N ARG A 989 -15.36 -24.83 -10.10
CA ARG A 989 -15.83 -25.66 -9.00
C ARG A 989 -15.03 -26.95 -8.83
N SER A 990 -14.62 -27.60 -9.91
CA SER A 990 -13.80 -28.81 -9.80
C SER A 990 -12.41 -28.56 -9.23
N ALA A 991 -11.78 -27.42 -9.56
CA ALA A 991 -10.51 -27.02 -8.97
C ALA A 991 -10.67 -26.59 -7.49
N VAL A 992 -11.73 -25.86 -7.15
CA VAL A 992 -12.07 -25.51 -5.76
C VAL A 992 -12.32 -26.76 -4.92
N PHE A 993 -13.06 -27.73 -5.45
CA PHE A 993 -13.27 -29.01 -4.79
C PHE A 993 -11.94 -29.72 -4.49
N PHE A 994 -11.04 -29.78 -5.46
CA PHE A 994 -9.72 -30.39 -5.24
C PHE A 994 -8.91 -29.63 -4.18
N TRP A 995 -8.93 -28.29 -4.24
CA TRP A 995 -8.26 -27.38 -3.30
C TRP A 995 -8.72 -27.61 -1.85
N LEU A 996 -10.03 -27.68 -1.64
CA LEU A 996 -10.64 -27.90 -0.32
C LEU A 996 -10.43 -29.34 0.18
N LYS A 997 -10.73 -30.35 -0.64
CA LYS A 997 -10.61 -31.77 -0.26
C LYS A 997 -9.20 -32.14 0.17
N ASN A 998 -8.18 -31.57 -0.48
CA ASN A 998 -6.77 -31.82 -0.16
C ASN A 998 -6.17 -30.81 0.82
N LYS A 999 -6.99 -29.89 1.37
CA LYS A 999 -6.58 -28.85 2.31
C LYS A 999 -5.37 -28.05 1.85
N LEU A 1000 -5.31 -27.73 0.56
CA LEU A 1000 -4.15 -27.07 -0.02
C LEU A 1000 -3.96 -25.64 0.52
N TYR A 1001 -5.04 -25.02 1.00
CA TYR A 1001 -4.99 -23.73 1.70
C TYR A 1001 -4.13 -23.79 2.97
N GLU A 1002 -4.15 -24.89 3.73
CA GLU A 1002 -3.30 -25.03 4.94
C GLU A 1002 -1.81 -25.10 4.59
N ILE A 1003 -1.47 -25.56 3.38
CA ILE A 1003 -0.08 -25.55 2.89
C ILE A 1003 0.29 -24.14 2.42
N ALA A 1004 -0.63 -23.47 1.72
CA ALA A 1004 -0.44 -22.08 1.27
C ALA A 1004 -0.25 -21.11 2.46
N ASP A 1005 -0.98 -21.32 3.55
CA ASP A 1005 -0.92 -20.49 4.76
C ASP A 1005 0.43 -20.58 5.50
N LYS A 1006 1.25 -21.58 5.19
CA LYS A 1006 2.61 -21.70 5.77
C LYS A 1006 3.59 -20.70 5.18
N GLY A 1007 3.25 -20.08 4.04
CA GLY A 1007 3.99 -18.96 3.48
C GLY A 1007 4.29 -19.08 1.98
N GLU A 1008 5.20 -18.23 1.55
CA GLU A 1008 5.59 -17.99 0.16
C GLU A 1008 6.86 -18.75 -0.28
N ALA A 1009 7.48 -19.49 0.63
CA ALA A 1009 8.69 -20.25 0.34
C ALA A 1009 8.47 -21.33 -0.73
N ALA A 1010 9.52 -21.58 -1.52
CA ALA A 1010 9.51 -22.55 -2.62
C ALA A 1010 9.07 -23.96 -2.19
N GLU A 1011 9.35 -24.35 -0.95
CA GLU A 1011 8.95 -25.64 -0.39
C GLU A 1011 7.44 -25.82 -0.30
N PHE A 1012 6.68 -24.76 0.00
CA PHE A 1012 5.22 -24.82 0.09
C PHE A 1012 4.57 -24.89 -1.29
N VAL A 1013 5.12 -24.16 -2.27
CA VAL A 1013 4.72 -24.28 -3.68
C VAL A 1013 4.96 -25.71 -4.18
N ASN A 1014 6.10 -26.30 -3.83
CA ASN A 1014 6.43 -27.69 -4.19
C ASN A 1014 5.51 -28.69 -3.48
N ALA A 1015 5.17 -28.48 -2.21
CA ALA A 1015 4.26 -29.35 -1.47
C ALA A 1015 2.84 -29.36 -2.08
N ILE A 1016 2.34 -28.20 -2.51
CA ILE A 1016 1.07 -28.10 -3.26
C ILE A 1016 1.20 -28.82 -4.61
N THR A 1017 2.28 -28.56 -5.35
CA THR A 1017 2.55 -29.23 -6.64
C THR A 1017 2.56 -30.75 -6.48
N ALA A 1018 3.16 -31.28 -5.41
CA ALA A 1018 3.24 -32.72 -5.16
C ALA A 1018 1.88 -33.37 -4.92
N LYS A 1019 0.92 -32.62 -4.36
CA LYS A 1019 -0.49 -33.07 -4.20
C LYS A 1019 -1.24 -33.00 -5.53
N ILE A 1020 -0.91 -32.03 -6.38
CA ILE A 1020 -1.57 -31.83 -7.68
C ILE A 1020 -1.08 -32.87 -8.69
N ASN A 1021 0.23 -33.00 -8.87
CA ASN A 1021 0.88 -33.93 -9.77
C ASN A 1021 2.31 -34.22 -9.29
N ARG A 1022 2.48 -35.29 -8.49
CA ARG A 1022 3.75 -35.62 -7.83
C ARG A 1022 4.94 -35.78 -8.78
N HIS A 1023 4.72 -36.37 -9.95
CA HIS A 1023 5.76 -36.79 -10.90
C HIS A 1023 5.94 -35.84 -12.09
N THR A 1024 5.43 -34.61 -12.00
CA THR A 1024 5.61 -33.59 -13.05
C THR A 1024 7.03 -33.01 -13.05
N ASP A 1025 7.53 -32.62 -14.21
CA ASP A 1025 8.77 -31.83 -14.34
C ASP A 1025 8.52 -30.32 -14.10
N SER A 1026 7.25 -29.90 -14.00
CA SER A 1026 6.85 -28.49 -13.98
C SER A 1026 6.98 -27.79 -12.62
N TYR A 1027 7.71 -28.34 -11.66
CA TYR A 1027 7.91 -27.71 -10.33
C TYR A 1027 8.60 -26.35 -10.47
N GLY A 1028 9.59 -26.24 -11.36
CA GLY A 1028 10.29 -24.98 -11.65
C GLY A 1028 9.34 -23.92 -12.18
N ASP A 1029 8.50 -24.27 -13.15
CA ASP A 1029 7.55 -23.34 -13.77
C ASP A 1029 6.49 -22.85 -12.78
N ARG A 1030 5.98 -23.73 -11.92
CA ARG A 1030 5.00 -23.37 -10.88
C ARG A 1030 5.59 -22.42 -9.85
N ARG A 1031 6.86 -22.62 -9.45
CA ARG A 1031 7.58 -21.66 -8.60
C ARG A 1031 7.77 -20.32 -9.30
N ALA A 1032 8.18 -20.33 -10.57
CA ALA A 1032 8.36 -19.11 -11.34
C ALA A 1032 7.04 -18.33 -11.50
N GLN A 1033 5.92 -19.02 -11.78
CA GLN A 1033 4.61 -18.38 -11.83
C GLN A 1033 4.18 -17.85 -10.47
N PHE A 1034 4.40 -18.59 -9.37
CA PHE A 1034 4.12 -18.10 -8.04
C PHE A 1034 4.93 -16.84 -7.72
N THR A 1035 6.25 -16.84 -7.93
CA THR A 1035 7.11 -15.66 -7.73
C THR A 1035 6.66 -14.49 -8.61
N ARG A 1036 6.27 -14.75 -9.86
CA ARG A 1036 5.73 -13.72 -10.75
C ARG A 1036 4.47 -13.10 -10.17
N ILE A 1037 3.49 -13.92 -9.80
CA ILE A 1037 2.18 -13.48 -9.29
C ILE A 1037 2.31 -12.78 -7.94
N TRP A 1038 3.06 -13.35 -7.00
CA TRP A 1038 3.15 -12.90 -5.60
C TRP A 1038 4.20 -11.81 -5.39
N THR A 1039 5.42 -12.00 -5.89
CA THR A 1039 6.57 -11.15 -5.57
C THR A 1039 6.74 -10.04 -6.59
N ASN A 1040 6.71 -10.37 -7.89
CA ASN A 1040 7.10 -9.42 -8.94
C ASN A 1040 5.95 -8.51 -9.36
N GLU A 1041 4.80 -9.10 -9.69
CA GLU A 1041 3.64 -8.37 -10.24
C GLU A 1041 2.55 -8.09 -9.20
N LYS A 1042 2.62 -8.77 -8.04
CA LYS A 1042 1.69 -8.60 -6.90
C LYS A 1042 0.23 -8.59 -7.35
N ILE A 1043 -0.17 -9.54 -8.19
CA ILE A 1043 -1.44 -9.46 -8.95
C ILE A 1043 -2.67 -9.38 -8.05
N PHE A 1044 -2.64 -10.03 -6.89
CA PHE A 1044 -3.77 -10.13 -5.95
C PHE A 1044 -3.59 -9.32 -4.67
N GLN A 1045 -2.54 -8.49 -4.58
CA GLN A 1045 -2.33 -7.51 -3.51
C GLN A 1045 -2.74 -6.13 -4.02
#